data_AF-A0A3B0Y0X3-F1
#
_entry.id   AF-A0A3B0Y0X3-F1
#
_cell.length_a   1.000
_cell.length_b   1.000
_cell.length_c   1.000
_cell.angle_alpha   90.00
_cell.angle_beta   90.00
_cell.angle_gamma   90.00
#
_symmetry.space_group_name_H-M   'P 1'
#
loop_
_entity.id
_entity.type
_entity.pdbx_description
1 polymer ?
#
loop_
_entity_poly.entity_id
_entity_poly.type
_entity_poly.pdbx_seq_one_letter_code
_entity_poly.pdbx_strand_id
1 'polypeptide(L)'
;MGKSALKNTFVTNLKLRLWAGLLLLFVLGSLWLVFKFAEKERDRDLSGWQFRLALLSELRQSDVQNLIDKRKFQLHQLSSNPGLALFLSLYANKNYPSESYSSESYPSEKYASENADKSALRAQQSHVRNLLAASAQHFGFVASSGAVNQKIVQMYGLAIFDAERKLLMSSKGFVKNIEKHRHYIDKVFASDSTSDNANDSTRVEVIDLYAGHQQQPVYGYVVPVFHIQGDEKKRPVGAVMVLLDPRKDLYGLLQNRQTITRTDETLLIRQSGAGLEYISPIKGGFKLFHQLPDNQHKLAASFACHQPGGFSIMKDYRGEEVLVTGRKLNRSDWCLVQKISAAEALADSNAHQQFLFTTFTLLVFIITFAFIAIWRHSTSVRLQVLTSSLEAHTSLLDAVADNIQENIFLLDENSKIIFINPIFAQSMKLDVNELQARQLSSVLGKEVADQLLCCEPSGQQDCVLALAIEDERRMYHVSTTLLKSGEFKNARLYVLHDISDLKREQEKREALSRGIIATLVKAVDLHDPFCANHSERTREVALALGREMALEAQQLESLEMASLLANIGKLFVAKDILIKMDDLREDELAELKKHVVYALEILSGLEFKGPVVDIISQKNERLDGQGYPVGLVGDEILLESKILAVANAFVAMVSSRAYREGREVNEVVDLLLGQVGIQYDRHVVAALFHIVENKAHWQSWRDISKA
;
A
#
# COMPACT_ATOMS: atom_id res chain seq x y z
N MET A 1 3.30 -28.46 -2.51
CA MET A 1 2.51 -27.23 -2.79
C MET A 1 3.21 -25.92 -2.35
N GLY A 2 4.52 -25.89 -2.07
CA GLY A 2 5.20 -24.70 -1.52
C GLY A 2 5.66 -23.60 -2.50
N LYS A 3 5.69 -23.84 -3.82
CA LYS A 3 6.21 -22.85 -4.80
C LYS A 3 5.16 -21.85 -5.33
N SER A 4 3.86 -22.11 -5.12
CA SER A 4 2.77 -21.23 -5.57
C SER A 4 2.48 -20.11 -4.55
N ALA A 5 2.56 -20.41 -3.25
CA ALA A 5 2.30 -19.43 -2.19
C ALA A 5 3.34 -18.30 -2.11
N LEU A 6 4.63 -18.61 -2.31
CA LEU A 6 5.74 -17.63 -2.33
C LEU A 6 5.70 -16.69 -3.55
N LYS A 7 5.17 -17.15 -4.69
CA LYS A 7 5.02 -16.31 -5.88
C LYS A 7 3.91 -15.26 -5.70
N ASN A 8 2.83 -15.63 -4.99
CA ASN A 8 1.71 -14.72 -4.76
C ASN A 8 2.03 -13.59 -3.78
N THR A 9 2.80 -13.84 -2.71
CA THR A 9 3.23 -12.78 -1.78
C THR A 9 4.22 -11.80 -2.42
N PHE A 10 5.09 -12.28 -3.31
CA PHE A 10 6.03 -11.42 -4.03
C PHE A 10 5.31 -10.52 -5.05
N VAL A 11 4.34 -11.06 -5.80
CA VAL A 11 3.55 -10.28 -6.77
C VAL A 11 2.66 -9.25 -6.09
N THR A 12 2.09 -9.54 -4.92
CA THR A 12 1.29 -8.54 -4.17
C THR A 12 2.14 -7.41 -3.60
N ASN A 13 3.32 -7.71 -3.07
CA ASN A 13 4.24 -6.67 -2.57
C ASN A 13 4.81 -5.81 -3.70
N LEU A 14 5.07 -6.39 -4.87
CA LEU A 14 5.52 -5.65 -6.05
C LEU A 14 4.42 -4.73 -6.60
N LYS A 15 3.17 -5.21 -6.67
CA LYS A 15 2.02 -4.38 -7.05
C LYS A 15 1.83 -3.22 -6.07
N LEU A 16 1.92 -3.46 -4.75
CA LEU A 16 1.76 -2.42 -3.75
C LEU A 16 2.84 -1.33 -3.86
N ARG A 17 4.10 -1.72 -4.10
CA ARG A 17 5.21 -0.77 -4.33
C ARG A 17 5.03 0.03 -5.62
N LEU A 18 4.51 -0.59 -6.68
CA LEU A 18 4.18 0.09 -7.93
C LEU A 18 3.07 1.13 -7.74
N TRP A 19 1.98 0.79 -7.05
CA TRP A 19 0.89 1.72 -6.75
C TRP A 19 1.33 2.88 -5.85
N ALA A 20 2.16 2.60 -4.83
CA ALA A 20 2.75 3.64 -3.99
C ALA A 20 3.67 4.57 -4.79
N GLY A 21 4.49 4.02 -5.69
CA GLY A 21 5.35 4.80 -6.59
C GLY A 21 4.56 5.68 -7.56
N LEU A 22 3.48 5.15 -8.13
CA LEU A 22 2.58 5.89 -9.03
C LEU A 22 1.88 7.06 -8.32
N LEU A 23 1.41 6.83 -7.10
CA LEU A 23 0.80 7.87 -6.27
C LEU A 23 1.81 8.97 -5.92
N LEU A 24 3.04 8.60 -5.57
CA LEU A 24 4.10 9.57 -5.28
C LEU A 24 4.49 10.39 -6.52
N LEU A 25 4.59 9.76 -7.70
CA LEU A 25 4.80 10.45 -8.97
C LEU A 25 3.66 11.42 -9.30
N PHE A 26 2.42 11.00 -9.07
CA PHE A 26 1.25 11.85 -9.28
C PHE A 26 1.28 13.08 -8.37
N VAL A 27 1.54 12.89 -7.07
CA VAL A 27 1.65 13.98 -6.09
C VAL A 27 2.76 14.97 -6.48
N LEU A 28 3.95 14.48 -6.81
CA LEU A 28 5.07 15.33 -7.24
C LEU A 28 4.75 16.07 -8.55
N GLY A 29 4.12 15.40 -9.52
CA GLY A 29 3.71 16.01 -10.78
C GLY A 29 2.70 17.13 -10.58
N SER A 30 1.69 16.90 -9.73
CA SER A 30 0.69 17.93 -9.41
C SER A 30 1.27 19.10 -8.62
N LEU A 31 2.17 18.87 -7.65
CA LEU A 31 2.86 19.94 -6.92
C LEU A 31 3.69 20.82 -7.86
N TRP A 32 4.40 20.21 -8.80
CA TRP A 32 5.17 20.92 -9.82
C TRP A 32 4.28 21.78 -10.72
N LEU A 33 3.11 21.26 -11.10
CA LEU A 33 2.14 21.97 -11.95
C LEU A 33 1.52 23.18 -11.23
N VAL A 34 1.21 23.03 -9.94
CA VAL A 34 0.74 24.15 -9.08
C VAL A 34 1.82 25.21 -8.92
N PHE A 35 3.08 24.80 -8.67
CA PHE A 35 4.21 25.74 -8.57
C PHE A 35 4.36 26.54 -9.88
N LYS A 36 4.35 25.84 -11.02
CA LYS A 36 4.45 26.47 -12.34
C LYS A 36 3.28 27.41 -12.63
N PHE A 37 2.07 27.05 -12.20
CA PHE A 37 0.90 27.91 -12.34
C PHE A 37 1.02 29.18 -11.49
N ALA A 38 1.42 29.05 -10.23
CA ALA A 38 1.61 30.19 -9.32
C ALA A 38 2.72 31.15 -9.82
N GLU A 39 3.82 30.60 -10.32
CA GLU A 39 4.91 31.40 -10.92
C GLU A 39 4.42 32.19 -12.14
N LYS A 40 3.67 31.53 -13.03
CA LYS A 40 3.08 32.18 -14.21
C LYS A 40 2.08 33.29 -13.84
N GLU A 41 1.30 33.09 -12.78
CA GLU A 41 0.35 34.08 -12.30
C GLU A 41 1.08 35.31 -11.71
N ARG A 42 2.15 35.06 -10.94
CA ARG A 42 3.01 36.13 -10.42
C ARG A 42 3.66 36.95 -11.53
N ASP A 43 4.14 36.30 -12.59
CA ASP A 43 4.72 36.98 -13.76
C ASP A 43 3.70 37.83 -14.51
N ARG A 44 2.44 37.36 -14.59
CA ARG A 44 1.33 38.11 -15.16
C ARG A 44 1.03 39.37 -14.35
N ASP A 45 0.99 39.25 -13.03
CA ASP A 45 0.76 40.39 -12.13
C ASP A 45 1.92 41.39 -12.17
N LEU A 46 3.16 40.91 -12.23
CA LEU A 46 4.34 41.77 -12.44
C LEU A 46 4.25 42.53 -13.75
N SER A 47 3.83 41.87 -14.84
CA SER A 47 3.62 42.52 -16.14
C SER A 47 2.49 43.57 -16.08
N GLY A 48 1.41 43.26 -15.37
CA GLY A 48 0.32 44.20 -15.11
C GLY A 48 0.78 45.43 -14.33
N TRP A 49 1.60 45.23 -13.31
CA TRP A 49 2.20 46.31 -12.53
C TRP A 49 3.24 47.11 -13.32
N GLN A 50 4.02 46.48 -14.18
CA GLN A 50 4.92 47.17 -15.10
C GLN A 50 4.14 48.17 -15.97
N PHE A 51 3.02 47.75 -16.55
CA PHE A 51 2.17 48.64 -17.35
C PHE A 51 1.56 49.77 -16.51
N ARG A 52 0.98 49.46 -15.34
CA ARG A 52 0.37 50.47 -14.46
C ARG A 52 1.39 51.50 -13.97
N LEU A 53 2.57 51.06 -13.53
CA LEU A 53 3.63 51.96 -13.08
C LEU A 53 4.20 52.78 -14.23
N ALA A 54 4.37 52.19 -15.42
CA ALA A 54 4.80 52.91 -16.60
C ALA A 54 3.80 54.04 -16.94
N LEU A 55 2.51 53.73 -17.00
CA LEU A 55 1.45 54.71 -17.27
C LEU A 55 1.41 55.81 -16.19
N LEU A 56 1.48 55.45 -14.92
CA LEU A 56 1.53 56.42 -13.82
C LEU A 56 2.75 57.33 -13.93
N SER A 57 3.93 56.77 -14.20
CA SER A 57 5.15 57.55 -14.36
C SER A 57 5.09 58.50 -15.55
N GLU A 58 4.43 58.10 -16.64
CA GLU A 58 4.24 58.92 -17.84
C GLU A 58 3.24 60.06 -17.60
N LEU A 59 2.11 59.76 -16.93
CA LEU A 59 1.16 60.78 -16.50
C LEU A 59 1.83 61.81 -15.58
N ARG A 60 2.60 61.36 -14.59
CA ARG A 60 3.33 62.26 -13.67
C ARG A 60 4.41 63.07 -14.36
N GLN A 61 5.15 62.46 -15.27
CA GLN A 61 6.12 63.17 -16.11
C GLN A 61 5.42 64.28 -16.91
N SER A 62 4.28 63.96 -17.52
CA SER A 62 3.48 64.93 -18.29
C SER A 62 2.94 66.06 -17.40
N ASP A 63 2.39 65.77 -16.21
CA ASP A 63 1.90 66.77 -15.26
C ASP A 63 3.01 67.76 -14.84
N VAL A 64 4.19 67.22 -14.49
CA VAL A 64 5.35 68.03 -14.10
C VAL A 64 5.84 68.87 -15.28
N GLN A 65 5.92 68.28 -16.47
CA GLN A 65 6.34 68.98 -17.68
C GLN A 65 5.36 70.11 -18.05
N ASN A 66 4.05 69.83 -18.05
CA ASN A 66 3.00 70.81 -18.31
C ASN A 66 3.02 71.96 -17.30
N LEU A 67 3.31 71.69 -16.02
CA LEU A 67 3.48 72.73 -15.02
C LEU A 67 4.67 73.62 -15.36
N ILE A 68 5.84 73.02 -15.63
CA ILE A 68 7.06 73.76 -15.99
C ILE A 68 6.81 74.62 -17.23
N ASP A 69 6.19 74.07 -18.27
CA ASP A 69 5.92 74.77 -19.53
C ASP A 69 4.90 75.90 -19.33
N LYS A 70 3.84 75.67 -18.52
CA LYS A 70 2.90 76.72 -18.13
C LYS A 70 3.60 77.88 -17.39
N ARG A 71 4.51 77.58 -16.46
CA ARG A 71 5.27 78.62 -15.72
C ARG A 71 6.21 79.41 -16.62
N LYS A 72 6.94 78.72 -17.51
CA LYS A 72 7.79 79.35 -18.52
C LYS A 72 6.98 80.26 -19.43
N PHE A 73 5.81 79.81 -19.89
CA PHE A 73 4.91 80.60 -20.73
C PHE A 73 4.39 81.85 -20.02
N GLN A 74 3.93 81.73 -18.76
CA GLN A 74 3.50 82.87 -17.94
C GLN A 74 4.62 83.91 -17.77
N LEU A 75 5.86 83.46 -17.57
CA LEU A 75 7.01 84.34 -17.41
C LEU A 75 7.41 85.02 -18.72
N HIS A 76 7.33 84.28 -19.84
CA HIS A 76 7.56 84.84 -21.17
C HIS A 76 6.51 85.90 -21.53
N GLN A 77 5.25 85.71 -21.18
CA GLN A 77 4.21 86.76 -21.36
C GLN A 77 4.53 88.04 -20.59
N LEU A 78 5.15 87.91 -19.41
CA LEU A 78 5.60 89.06 -18.63
C LEU A 78 6.82 89.73 -19.27
N SER A 79 7.83 88.96 -19.70
CA SER A 79 9.04 89.53 -20.32
C SER A 79 8.78 90.16 -21.69
N SER A 80 7.82 89.65 -22.45
CA SER A 80 7.40 90.19 -23.75
C SER A 80 6.37 91.31 -23.65
N ASN A 81 5.99 91.74 -22.43
CA ASN A 81 5.04 92.82 -22.25
C ASN A 81 5.62 94.15 -22.78
N PRO A 82 4.96 94.84 -23.74
CA PRO A 82 5.48 96.08 -24.29
C PRO A 82 5.65 97.20 -23.26
N GLY A 83 4.81 97.27 -22.23
CA GLY A 83 4.95 98.25 -21.15
C GLY A 83 6.22 98.04 -20.32
N LEU A 84 6.58 96.78 -20.06
CA LEU A 84 7.82 96.43 -19.34
C LEU A 84 9.06 96.71 -20.19
N ALA A 85 9.06 96.29 -21.45
CA ALA A 85 10.18 96.50 -22.37
C ALA A 85 10.42 98.01 -22.62
N LEU A 86 9.36 98.80 -22.75
CA LEU A 86 9.45 100.25 -22.93
C LEU A 86 10.03 100.91 -21.68
N PHE A 87 9.52 100.57 -20.49
CA PHE A 87 10.04 101.08 -19.23
C PHE A 87 11.53 100.78 -19.05
N LEU A 88 11.96 99.54 -19.29
CA LEU A 88 13.37 99.15 -19.18
C LEU A 88 14.25 99.86 -20.22
N SER A 89 13.77 100.03 -21.45
CA SER A 89 14.50 100.77 -22.49
C SER A 89 14.66 102.26 -22.16
N LEU A 90 13.64 102.91 -21.58
CA LEU A 90 13.69 104.30 -21.14
C LEU A 90 14.62 104.47 -19.92
N TYR A 91 14.63 103.49 -19.02
CA TYR A 91 15.48 103.48 -17.84
C TYR A 91 16.96 103.27 -18.21
N ALA A 92 17.26 102.34 -19.12
CA ALA A 92 18.63 102.05 -19.56
C ALA A 92 19.29 103.23 -20.31
N ASN A 93 18.51 104.06 -21.00
CA ASN A 93 19.03 105.16 -21.81
C ASN A 93 19.35 106.44 -20.98
N LYS A 94 19.01 106.47 -19.69
CA LYS A 94 19.31 107.60 -18.79
C LYS A 94 19.93 107.08 -17.49
N ASN A 95 21.22 107.34 -17.27
CA ASN A 95 21.93 107.08 -16.00
C ASN A 95 21.24 107.80 -14.81
N TYR A 96 20.24 107.19 -14.20
CA TYR A 96 19.61 107.64 -12.96
C TYR A 96 20.15 106.83 -11.78
N PRO A 97 20.69 107.47 -10.72
CA PRO A 97 21.16 106.76 -9.55
C PRO A 97 19.99 106.11 -8.81
N SER A 98 20.19 104.85 -8.42
CA SER A 98 19.26 104.07 -7.60
C SER A 98 19.25 104.57 -6.15
N GLU A 99 18.16 105.20 -5.71
CA GLU A 99 17.93 105.41 -4.28
C GLU A 99 16.72 104.61 -3.81
N SER A 100 16.97 103.78 -2.80
CA SER A 100 15.96 103.07 -2.03
C SER A 100 15.18 104.06 -1.16
N TYR A 101 13.90 104.27 -1.44
CA TYR A 101 13.04 105.07 -0.56
C TYR A 101 11.84 104.29 -0.01
N SER A 102 11.80 104.27 1.32
CA SER A 102 10.63 104.02 2.16
C SER A 102 9.61 105.15 2.03
N SER A 103 8.34 104.80 2.21
CA SER A 103 7.20 105.72 2.21
C SER A 103 7.32 106.78 3.30
N GLU A 104 7.29 108.06 2.93
CA GLU A 104 6.38 109.11 3.45
C GLU A 104 6.85 110.52 3.02
N SER A 105 5.86 111.42 2.91
CA SER A 105 5.93 112.89 2.72
C SER A 105 6.02 113.48 1.29
N TYR A 106 5.02 114.30 0.97
CA TYR A 106 4.93 115.22 -0.18
C TYR A 106 5.79 116.47 0.06
N PRO A 107 6.39 117.06 -1.01
CA PRO A 107 6.29 118.52 -1.16
C PRO A 107 6.11 119.03 -2.60
N SER A 108 5.82 120.33 -2.66
CA SER A 108 5.16 121.15 -3.69
C SER A 108 6.00 121.64 -4.88
N GLU A 109 5.26 122.22 -5.84
CA GLU A 109 5.55 122.74 -7.18
C GLU A 109 6.74 123.72 -7.36
N LYS A 110 7.64 123.39 -8.32
CA LYS A 110 8.20 124.27 -9.37
C LYS A 110 9.16 123.46 -10.29
N TYR A 111 9.33 123.91 -11.54
CA TYR A 111 10.16 123.36 -12.66
C TYR A 111 9.44 122.39 -13.63
N ALA A 112 8.90 122.95 -14.72
CA ALA A 112 7.92 122.31 -15.60
C ALA A 112 8.44 121.82 -16.98
N SER A 113 9.74 121.57 -17.18
CA SER A 113 10.22 120.91 -18.42
C SER A 113 11.14 119.69 -18.23
N GLU A 114 11.74 119.51 -17.04
CA GLU A 114 12.30 118.21 -16.62
C GLU A 114 11.22 117.25 -16.06
N ASN A 115 10.03 117.77 -15.76
CA ASN A 115 8.95 117.03 -15.13
C ASN A 115 8.09 116.21 -16.10
N ALA A 116 8.10 116.49 -17.41
CA ALA A 116 7.35 115.68 -18.39
C ALA A 116 7.95 114.27 -18.52
N ASP A 117 9.26 114.18 -18.67
CA ASP A 117 9.97 112.90 -18.73
C ASP A 117 9.98 112.17 -17.37
N LYS A 118 10.17 112.90 -16.25
CA LYS A 118 10.11 112.33 -14.90
C LYS A 118 8.70 111.85 -14.54
N SER A 119 7.65 112.55 -14.97
CA SER A 119 6.26 112.13 -14.74
C SER A 119 5.85 110.96 -15.64
N ALA A 120 6.29 110.93 -16.90
CA ALA A 120 6.10 109.80 -17.81
C ALA A 120 6.78 108.54 -17.27
N LEU A 121 8.03 108.65 -16.78
CA LEU A 121 8.74 107.54 -16.15
C LEU A 121 8.06 107.09 -14.85
N ARG A 122 7.59 108.02 -14.00
CA ARG A 122 6.81 107.68 -12.79
C ARG A 122 5.49 106.97 -13.12
N ALA A 123 4.81 107.38 -14.19
CA ALA A 123 3.59 106.72 -14.67
C ALA A 123 3.88 105.31 -15.19
N GLN A 124 4.94 105.13 -15.98
CA GLN A 124 5.39 103.81 -16.45
C GLN A 124 5.86 102.91 -15.29
N GLN A 125 6.57 103.46 -14.32
CA GLN A 125 6.99 102.76 -13.11
C GLN A 125 5.77 102.27 -12.31
N SER A 126 4.73 103.10 -12.16
CA SER A 126 3.47 102.71 -11.52
C SER A 126 2.76 101.59 -12.30
N HIS A 127 2.74 101.67 -13.63
CA HIS A 127 2.18 100.64 -14.50
C HIS A 127 2.93 99.30 -14.37
N VAL A 128 4.26 99.31 -14.45
CA VAL A 128 5.10 98.11 -14.27
C VAL A 128 4.97 97.55 -12.85
N ARG A 129 4.82 98.39 -11.82
CA ARG A 129 4.56 97.94 -10.45
C ARG A 129 3.22 97.21 -10.34
N ASN A 130 2.17 97.72 -10.97
CA ASN A 130 0.86 97.08 -11.01
C ASN A 130 0.89 95.77 -11.82
N LEU A 131 1.60 95.76 -12.96
CA LEU A 131 1.85 94.56 -13.75
C LEU A 131 2.58 93.49 -12.92
N LEU A 132 3.65 93.86 -12.23
CA LEU A 132 4.41 92.96 -11.36
C LEU A 132 3.55 92.41 -10.22
N ALA A 133 2.68 93.24 -9.62
CA ALA A 133 1.76 92.80 -8.57
C ALA A 133 0.68 91.84 -9.11
N ALA A 134 0.09 92.12 -10.28
CA ALA A 134 -0.87 91.25 -10.94
C ALA A 134 -0.25 89.92 -11.39
N SER A 135 0.94 89.96 -11.99
CA SER A 135 1.71 88.75 -12.33
C SER A 135 2.07 87.96 -11.06
N ALA A 136 2.45 88.63 -9.97
CA ALA A 136 2.73 87.95 -8.71
C ALA A 136 1.51 87.19 -8.17
N GLN A 137 0.30 87.75 -8.28
CA GLN A 137 -0.94 87.04 -7.95
C GLN A 137 -1.16 85.81 -8.86
N HIS A 138 -0.91 85.92 -10.17
CA HIS A 138 -1.02 84.79 -11.11
C HIS A 138 -0.01 83.66 -10.81
N PHE A 139 1.17 83.99 -10.30
CA PHE A 139 2.14 83.00 -9.81
C PHE A 139 1.79 82.43 -8.42
N GLY A 140 0.72 82.92 -7.77
CA GLY A 140 0.25 82.45 -6.46
C GLY A 140 0.92 83.14 -5.26
N PHE A 141 1.57 84.29 -5.47
CA PHE A 141 2.09 85.13 -4.42
C PHE A 141 0.98 86.06 -3.91
N VAL A 142 0.29 85.66 -2.84
CA VAL A 142 -0.73 86.50 -2.20
C VAL A 142 -0.03 87.55 -1.34
N ALA A 143 -0.29 88.84 -1.60
CA ALA A 143 0.05 89.89 -0.66
C ALA A 143 -0.88 89.73 0.56
N SER A 144 -0.36 89.21 1.68
CA SER A 144 -1.12 89.19 2.93
C SER A 144 -1.42 90.63 3.36
N SER A 145 -2.68 91.02 3.20
CA SER A 145 -3.29 92.16 3.89
C SER A 145 -3.83 91.61 5.21
N GLY A 146 -3.03 91.68 6.27
CA GLY A 146 -3.45 91.27 7.61
C GLY A 146 -2.67 90.07 8.17
N ALA A 147 -1.44 90.31 8.65
CA ALA A 147 -0.84 89.50 9.70
C ALA A 147 0.22 90.34 10.43
N VAL A 148 -0.04 90.59 11.70
CA VAL A 148 0.81 91.29 12.67
C VAL A 148 2.04 90.44 12.98
N ASN A 149 3.23 91.05 12.99
CA ASN A 149 4.49 90.58 13.59
C ASN A 149 4.88 89.09 13.49
N GLN A 150 5.08 88.57 12.28
CA GLN A 150 6.11 87.55 12.07
C GLN A 150 7.03 87.98 10.94
N LYS A 151 8.34 88.12 11.23
CA LYS A 151 9.40 88.22 10.22
C LYS A 151 9.49 86.89 9.47
N ILE A 152 8.55 86.63 8.57
CA ILE A 152 8.66 85.55 7.59
C ILE A 152 9.68 86.03 6.57
N VAL A 153 10.89 85.47 6.62
CA VAL A 153 11.89 85.63 5.55
C VAL A 153 11.34 84.90 4.33
N GLN A 154 10.52 85.59 3.54
CA GLN A 154 9.97 85.06 2.30
C GLN A 154 11.10 85.05 1.24
N MET A 155 11.23 83.94 0.52
CA MET A 155 12.27 83.74 -0.52
C MET A 155 11.72 83.64 -1.94
N TYR A 156 10.44 83.90 -2.10
CA TYR A 156 9.69 83.63 -3.32
C TYR A 156 9.06 84.91 -3.83
N GLY A 157 9.03 85.11 -5.13
CA GLY A 157 8.48 86.30 -5.74
C GLY A 157 9.05 86.54 -7.12
N LEU A 158 8.68 87.69 -7.69
CA LEU A 158 9.21 88.17 -8.96
C LEU A 158 10.16 89.33 -8.73
N ALA A 159 11.17 89.43 -9.59
CA ALA A 159 12.11 90.53 -9.63
C ALA A 159 12.39 90.94 -11.07
N ILE A 160 12.57 92.24 -11.27
CA ILE A 160 12.96 92.85 -12.54
C ILE A 160 14.35 93.46 -12.34
N PHE A 161 15.25 93.12 -13.26
CA PHE A 161 16.64 93.58 -13.29
C PHE A 161 16.87 94.47 -14.50
N ASP A 162 17.76 95.45 -14.35
CA ASP A 162 18.27 96.25 -15.48
C ASP A 162 19.40 95.54 -16.24
N ALA A 163 19.89 96.19 -17.29
CA ALA A 163 21.05 95.76 -18.08
C ALA A 163 22.36 95.67 -17.26
N GLU A 164 22.46 96.41 -16.15
CA GLU A 164 23.58 96.37 -15.20
C GLU A 164 23.45 95.25 -14.15
N ARG A 165 22.41 94.41 -14.26
CA ARG A 165 22.10 93.27 -13.38
C ARG A 165 21.73 93.70 -11.96
N LYS A 166 21.30 94.95 -11.80
CA LYS A 166 20.82 95.51 -10.53
C LYS A 166 19.31 95.30 -10.41
N LEU A 167 18.87 95.05 -9.18
CA LEU A 167 17.45 94.89 -8.87
C LEU A 167 16.73 96.24 -8.95
N LEU A 168 15.80 96.39 -9.90
CA LEU A 168 14.98 97.59 -10.06
C LEU A 168 13.69 97.54 -9.26
N MET A 169 12.93 96.45 -9.42
CA MET A 169 11.64 96.25 -8.78
C MET A 169 11.46 94.79 -8.40
N SER A 170 10.76 94.54 -7.30
CA SER A 170 10.40 93.19 -6.90
C SER A 170 9.02 93.14 -6.26
N SER A 171 8.40 91.97 -6.32
CA SER A 171 7.16 91.70 -5.60
C SER A 171 7.44 91.60 -4.10
N LYS A 172 6.40 91.82 -3.29
CA LYS A 172 6.46 91.60 -1.83
C LYS A 172 6.87 90.14 -1.56
N GLY A 173 7.98 89.94 -0.86
CA GLY A 173 8.50 88.61 -0.51
C GLY A 173 9.73 88.11 -1.28
N PHE A 174 10.24 88.87 -2.26
CA PHE A 174 11.48 88.52 -2.97
C PHE A 174 12.75 88.80 -2.13
N VAL A 175 13.78 87.95 -2.25
CA VAL A 175 15.05 88.10 -1.54
C VAL A 175 15.88 89.26 -2.10
N LYS A 176 16.32 90.19 -1.25
CA LYS A 176 17.15 91.33 -1.69
C LYS A 176 18.61 90.98 -1.99
N ASN A 177 19.15 89.91 -1.39
CA ASN A 177 20.48 89.39 -1.72
C ASN A 177 20.39 88.43 -2.90
N ILE A 178 21.02 88.79 -4.02
CA ILE A 178 20.95 88.10 -5.32
C ILE A 178 22.28 87.37 -5.64
N GLU A 179 23.28 87.38 -4.75
CA GLU A 179 24.60 86.77 -5.02
C GLU A 179 24.52 85.32 -5.49
N LYS A 180 23.64 84.52 -4.87
CA LYS A 180 23.41 83.11 -5.24
C LYS A 180 22.77 82.92 -6.62
N HIS A 181 22.10 83.94 -7.14
CA HIS A 181 21.39 83.91 -8.42
C HIS A 181 22.11 84.66 -9.54
N ARG A 182 23.20 85.39 -9.21
CA ARG A 182 23.95 86.23 -10.14
C ARG A 182 24.43 85.46 -11.37
N HIS A 183 24.93 84.24 -11.18
CA HIS A 183 25.36 83.38 -12.29
C HIS A 183 24.23 83.08 -13.30
N TYR A 184 23.00 82.87 -12.85
CA TYR A 184 21.86 82.62 -13.73
C TYR A 184 21.43 83.88 -14.47
N ILE A 185 21.49 85.03 -13.79
CA ILE A 185 21.24 86.35 -14.42
C ILE A 185 22.31 86.60 -15.48
N ASP A 186 23.59 86.43 -15.15
CA ASP A 186 24.72 86.65 -16.05
C ASP A 186 24.62 85.79 -17.31
N LYS A 187 24.19 84.52 -17.20
CA LYS A 187 23.95 83.64 -18.35
C LYS A 187 22.91 84.18 -19.34
N VAL A 188 21.85 84.82 -18.83
CA VAL A 188 20.82 85.43 -19.67
C VAL A 188 21.38 86.63 -20.45
N PHE A 189 22.24 87.44 -19.81
CA PHE A 189 22.85 88.62 -20.42
C PHE A 189 24.12 88.34 -21.26
N ALA A 190 24.83 87.23 -21.02
CA ALA A 190 26.08 86.88 -21.70
C ALA A 190 25.91 86.37 -23.14
N SER A 191 24.69 86.33 -23.67
CA SER A 191 24.41 85.80 -25.00
C SER A 191 24.67 86.82 -26.12
N ASP A 192 25.93 87.17 -26.34
CA ASP A 192 26.38 87.91 -27.54
C ASP A 192 26.92 86.93 -28.62
N SER A 193 26.17 86.78 -29.72
CA SER A 193 26.70 86.78 -31.10
C SER A 193 27.44 85.57 -31.75
N THR A 194 27.36 84.32 -31.28
CA THR A 194 28.03 83.18 -32.00
C THR A 194 27.27 81.85 -32.09
N SER A 195 25.93 81.85 -31.97
CA SER A 195 25.11 80.65 -32.18
C SER A 195 24.07 80.90 -33.27
N ASP A 196 24.11 80.10 -34.34
CA ASP A 196 23.22 80.13 -35.52
C ASP A 196 21.72 79.95 -35.22
N ASN A 197 21.32 79.80 -33.95
CA ASN A 197 19.92 79.72 -33.53
C ASN A 197 19.38 81.10 -33.08
N ALA A 198 19.56 82.11 -33.92
CA ALA A 198 19.30 83.53 -33.64
C ALA A 198 17.82 83.97 -33.60
N ASN A 199 16.87 83.04 -33.35
CA ASN A 199 15.43 83.36 -33.24
C ASN A 199 14.80 83.00 -31.88
N ASP A 200 15.58 82.59 -30.88
CA ASP A 200 15.05 82.11 -29.61
C ASP A 200 14.81 83.25 -28.59
N SER A 201 13.87 84.15 -28.92
CA SER A 201 13.29 85.10 -27.95
C SER A 201 12.57 84.40 -26.77
N THR A 202 12.49 83.07 -26.80
CA THR A 202 11.88 82.17 -25.82
C THR A 202 12.89 81.51 -24.86
N ARG A 203 14.15 81.95 -24.83
CA ARG A 203 15.17 81.34 -23.95
C ARG A 203 14.92 81.64 -22.46
N VAL A 204 14.48 80.62 -21.73
CA VAL A 204 14.28 80.67 -20.26
C VAL A 204 15.40 79.91 -19.57
N GLU A 205 16.22 80.59 -18.77
CA GLU A 205 17.21 79.95 -17.92
C GLU A 205 16.52 79.41 -16.66
N VAL A 206 16.71 78.12 -16.36
CA VAL A 206 16.08 77.44 -15.23
C VAL A 206 17.01 77.52 -14.01
N ILE A 207 16.49 78.05 -12.91
CA ILE A 207 17.13 77.94 -11.59
C ILE A 207 16.69 76.60 -11.01
N ASP A 208 17.64 75.67 -10.94
CA ASP A 208 17.41 74.32 -10.44
C ASP A 208 16.99 74.33 -8.95
N LEU A 209 16.38 73.25 -8.44
CA LEU A 209 16.02 73.12 -7.04
C LEU A 209 17.28 73.15 -6.16
N TYR A 210 17.27 74.03 -5.16
CA TYR A 210 18.31 74.12 -4.15
C TYR A 210 17.74 74.44 -2.77
N ALA A 211 18.53 74.15 -1.73
CA ALA A 211 18.19 74.49 -0.35
C ALA A 211 18.48 75.98 -0.05
N GLY A 212 17.42 76.75 0.18
CA GLY A 212 17.46 78.11 0.71
C GLY A 212 17.81 78.18 2.20
N HIS A 213 17.60 79.33 2.84
CA HIS A 213 17.82 79.47 4.29
C HIS A 213 16.85 78.54 5.05
N GLN A 214 17.32 77.88 6.11
CA GLN A 214 16.56 76.87 6.86
C GLN A 214 16.08 75.66 6.02
N GLN A 215 16.80 75.30 4.94
CA GLN A 215 16.45 74.18 4.04
C GLN A 215 15.09 74.29 3.34
N GLN A 216 14.59 75.51 3.15
CA GLN A 216 13.42 75.72 2.31
C GLN A 216 13.78 75.51 0.84
N PRO A 217 13.09 74.64 0.09
CA PRO A 217 13.41 74.40 -1.30
C PRO A 217 12.98 75.59 -2.15
N VAL A 218 13.85 76.02 -3.05
CA VAL A 218 13.56 77.10 -3.99
C VAL A 218 13.92 76.61 -5.39
N TYR A 219 13.06 76.90 -6.35
CA TYR A 219 13.36 76.77 -7.78
C TYR A 219 12.86 78.02 -8.50
N GLY A 220 13.28 78.24 -9.73
CA GLY A 220 12.88 79.46 -10.41
C GLY A 220 13.25 79.49 -11.87
N TYR A 221 13.00 80.64 -12.48
CA TYR A 221 13.25 80.89 -13.89
C TYR A 221 13.73 82.33 -14.09
N VAL A 222 14.61 82.53 -15.05
CA VAL A 222 15.11 83.85 -15.47
C VAL A 222 14.90 83.99 -16.97
N VAL A 223 14.31 85.11 -17.40
CA VAL A 223 13.99 85.37 -18.81
C VAL A 223 14.48 86.77 -19.21
N PRO A 224 15.16 86.92 -20.35
CA PRO A 224 15.57 88.23 -20.85
C PRO A 224 14.36 89.07 -21.31
N VAL A 225 14.48 90.39 -21.20
CA VAL A 225 13.57 91.35 -21.81
C VAL A 225 14.33 92.08 -22.92
N PHE A 226 13.74 92.20 -24.11
CA PHE A 226 14.35 92.83 -25.29
C PHE A 226 13.66 94.15 -25.68
N HIS A 227 14.29 94.95 -26.53
CA HIS A 227 13.72 96.19 -27.08
C HIS A 227 12.49 95.93 -27.98
N ILE A 228 11.58 96.91 -28.06
CA ILE A 228 10.34 96.86 -28.86
C ILE A 228 10.59 97.25 -30.34
N GLN A 229 11.58 98.10 -30.62
CA GLN A 229 11.89 98.62 -31.95
C GLN A 229 13.40 98.63 -32.23
N GLY A 230 13.80 98.30 -33.47
CA GLY A 230 15.19 98.32 -33.96
C GLY A 230 15.79 96.93 -34.22
N ASP A 231 16.83 96.87 -35.06
CA ASP A 231 17.65 95.68 -35.34
C ASP A 231 18.47 95.22 -34.10
N GLU A 232 18.38 95.97 -32.99
CA GLU A 232 18.90 95.71 -31.65
C GLU A 232 18.08 94.67 -30.85
N LYS A 233 17.29 93.82 -31.51
CA LYS A 233 16.61 92.67 -30.88
C LYS A 233 17.58 91.62 -30.29
N LYS A 234 18.90 91.83 -30.43
CA LYS A 234 19.94 90.89 -30.01
C LYS A 234 20.44 91.11 -28.58
N ARG A 235 20.21 92.29 -27.98
CA ARG A 235 20.70 92.58 -26.62
C ARG A 235 19.55 92.75 -25.61
N PRO A 236 19.58 92.03 -24.49
CA PRO A 236 18.57 92.19 -23.44
C PRO A 236 18.73 93.51 -22.68
N VAL A 237 17.65 94.27 -22.54
CA VAL A 237 17.57 95.53 -21.77
C VAL A 237 17.35 95.34 -20.28
N GLY A 238 17.01 94.12 -19.90
CA GLY A 238 16.77 93.72 -18.52
C GLY A 238 16.39 92.25 -18.45
N ALA A 239 16.08 91.77 -17.25
CA ALA A 239 15.66 90.39 -17.05
C ALA A 239 14.54 90.31 -16.01
N VAL A 240 13.65 89.33 -16.18
CA VAL A 240 12.64 88.99 -15.19
C VAL A 240 13.00 87.65 -14.56
N MET A 241 13.05 87.62 -13.22
CA MET A 241 13.25 86.41 -12.45
C MET A 241 11.98 86.09 -11.66
N VAL A 242 11.67 84.80 -11.56
CA VAL A 242 10.70 84.29 -10.59
C VAL A 242 11.35 83.22 -9.73
N LEU A 243 11.13 83.30 -8.41
CA LEU A 243 11.48 82.27 -7.44
C LEU A 243 10.19 81.69 -6.86
N LEU A 244 10.04 80.37 -6.94
CA LEU A 244 8.82 79.62 -6.64
C LEU A 244 9.04 78.64 -5.47
N ASP A 245 7.97 78.40 -4.71
CA ASP A 245 7.94 77.40 -3.63
C ASP A 245 7.42 76.07 -4.19
N PRO A 246 8.28 75.05 -4.36
CA PRO A 246 7.86 73.78 -4.95
C PRO A 246 6.87 73.03 -4.06
N ARG A 247 6.72 73.38 -2.76
CA ARG A 247 5.71 72.76 -1.89
C ARG A 247 4.28 73.15 -2.27
N LYS A 248 4.09 74.30 -2.91
CA LYS A 248 2.75 74.82 -3.27
C LYS A 248 2.24 74.26 -4.59
N ASP A 249 3.13 73.98 -5.54
CA ASP A 249 2.77 73.46 -6.85
C ASP A 249 3.43 72.10 -7.16
N LEU A 250 4.75 72.07 -7.33
CA LEU A 250 5.48 70.90 -7.83
C LEU A 250 5.29 69.63 -6.97
N TYR A 251 5.55 69.71 -5.67
CA TYR A 251 5.41 68.56 -4.76
C TYR A 251 3.95 68.14 -4.57
N GLY A 252 3.00 69.06 -4.76
CA GLY A 252 1.58 68.74 -4.75
C GLY A 252 1.15 67.88 -5.95
N LEU A 253 1.88 67.93 -7.07
CA LEU A 253 1.67 67.05 -8.23
C LEU A 253 2.31 65.67 -8.04
N LEU A 254 3.41 65.59 -7.28
CA LEU A 254 4.09 64.33 -6.95
C LEU A 254 3.33 63.56 -5.85
N GLN A 255 2.73 64.28 -4.91
CA GLN A 255 1.91 63.73 -3.85
C GLN A 255 0.52 63.40 -4.37
N ASN A 256 0.11 62.15 -4.16
CA ASN A 256 -1.13 61.66 -4.73
C ASN A 256 -2.35 62.16 -3.95
N ARG A 257 -3.38 62.68 -4.65
CA ARG A 257 -4.70 62.98 -4.06
C ARG A 257 -5.73 61.86 -4.30
N GLN A 258 -5.42 60.86 -5.13
CA GLN A 258 -6.38 59.86 -5.61
C GLN A 258 -5.76 58.46 -5.82
N THR A 259 -5.02 57.90 -4.86
CA THR A 259 -4.56 56.51 -5.00
C THR A 259 -5.45 55.46 -4.36
N ILE A 260 -5.52 54.32 -5.08
CA ILE A 260 -6.08 53.04 -4.64
C ILE A 260 -5.11 52.31 -3.68
N THR A 261 -3.80 52.63 -3.73
CA THR A 261 -2.71 51.98 -2.98
C THR A 261 -2.11 52.90 -1.91
N ARG A 262 -1.59 52.34 -0.82
CA ARG A 262 -1.10 53.09 0.35
C ARG A 262 0.40 53.44 0.26
N THR A 263 1.18 52.60 -0.41
CA THR A 263 2.65 52.72 -0.46
C THR A 263 3.18 53.35 -1.74
N ASP A 264 2.31 53.87 -2.62
CA ASP A 264 2.78 54.58 -3.80
C ASP A 264 3.58 55.83 -3.41
N GLU A 265 4.68 56.04 -4.13
CA GLU A 265 5.55 57.20 -3.90
C GLU A 265 6.17 57.64 -5.24
N THR A 266 6.00 58.92 -5.54
CA THR A 266 6.62 59.60 -6.68
C THR A 266 7.72 60.49 -6.16
N LEU A 267 8.95 60.30 -6.64
CA LEU A 267 10.12 61.02 -6.19
C LEU A 267 10.77 61.77 -7.34
N LEU A 268 11.32 62.95 -7.06
CA LEU A 268 12.25 63.63 -7.95
C LEU A 268 13.66 63.49 -7.38
N ILE A 269 14.56 63.04 -8.24
CA ILE A 269 15.96 62.76 -7.89
C ILE A 269 16.84 63.42 -8.94
N ARG A 270 17.98 63.94 -8.51
CA ARG A 270 19.03 64.46 -9.40
C ARG A 270 20.33 63.71 -9.16
N GLN A 271 21.09 63.47 -10.22
CA GLN A 271 22.44 62.94 -10.10
C GLN A 271 23.41 64.07 -9.77
N SER A 272 24.13 63.96 -8.66
CA SER A 272 25.10 64.96 -8.19
C SER A 272 26.44 64.27 -7.90
N GLY A 273 27.38 64.35 -8.86
CA GLY A 273 28.67 63.69 -8.75
C GLY A 273 28.54 62.16 -8.68
N ALA A 274 29.02 61.55 -7.60
CA ALA A 274 28.96 60.10 -7.34
C ALA A 274 27.73 59.66 -6.50
N GLY A 275 26.76 60.55 -6.31
CA GLY A 275 25.58 60.30 -5.48
C GLY A 275 24.27 60.74 -6.12
N LEU A 276 23.18 60.23 -5.56
CA LEU A 276 21.80 60.58 -5.90
C LEU A 276 21.24 61.50 -4.83
N GLU A 277 20.79 62.67 -5.24
CA GLU A 277 20.21 63.66 -4.37
C GLU A 277 18.68 63.67 -4.52
N TYR A 278 17.98 63.47 -3.41
CA TYR A 278 16.52 63.44 -3.35
C TYR A 278 15.99 64.87 -3.20
N ILE A 279 15.51 65.43 -4.32
CA ILE A 279 15.03 66.81 -4.42
C ILE A 279 13.52 66.95 -4.16
N SER A 280 12.82 65.85 -3.87
CA SER A 280 11.45 65.82 -3.35
C SER A 280 11.40 65.28 -1.91
N PRO A 281 10.34 65.56 -1.14
CA PRO A 281 10.15 64.96 0.18
C PRO A 281 10.07 63.44 0.09
N ILE A 282 10.78 62.74 0.98
CA ILE A 282 10.74 61.28 1.09
C ILE A 282 10.07 60.86 2.40
N LYS A 283 9.30 59.76 2.38
CA LYS A 283 8.68 59.20 3.59
C LYS A 283 9.76 58.64 4.53
N GLY A 284 9.69 58.89 5.85
CA GLY A 284 10.57 58.25 6.84
C GLY A 284 11.59 59.14 7.57
N GLY A 285 11.32 60.44 7.73
CA GLY A 285 12.08 61.31 8.66
C GLY A 285 13.39 61.90 8.12
N PHE A 286 13.75 61.61 6.86
CA PHE A 286 14.91 62.22 6.21
C PHE A 286 14.64 63.68 5.82
N LYS A 287 15.68 64.51 5.88
CA LYS A 287 15.63 65.91 5.43
C LYS A 287 15.59 65.98 3.90
N LEU A 288 15.01 67.04 3.36
CA LEU A 288 15.03 67.34 1.93
C LEU A 288 16.48 67.49 1.43
N PHE A 289 16.76 67.13 0.19
CA PHE A 289 18.12 67.06 -0.38
C PHE A 289 19.01 66.02 0.31
N HIS A 290 18.41 64.92 0.80
CA HIS A 290 19.16 63.77 1.29
C HIS A 290 19.98 63.17 0.13
N GLN A 291 21.25 62.86 0.38
CA GLN A 291 22.14 62.27 -0.62
C GLN A 291 22.46 60.82 -0.24
N LEU A 292 22.30 59.93 -1.20
CA LEU A 292 22.71 58.53 -1.08
C LEU A 292 23.76 58.19 -2.15
N PRO A 293 24.73 57.31 -1.86
CA PRO A 293 25.71 56.89 -2.84
C PRO A 293 25.02 56.17 -4.01
N ASP A 294 25.52 56.43 -5.21
CA ASP A 294 25.05 55.79 -6.43
C ASP A 294 25.60 54.36 -6.51
N ASN A 295 24.94 53.45 -5.81
CA ASN A 295 25.38 52.06 -5.58
C ASN A 295 25.24 51.15 -6.83
N GLN A 296 25.66 51.59 -8.02
CA GLN A 296 25.66 50.79 -9.26
C GLN A 296 24.33 50.04 -9.50
N HIS A 297 23.20 50.75 -9.50
CA HIS A 297 21.84 50.20 -9.70
C HIS A 297 21.28 49.29 -8.59
N LYS A 298 21.94 49.11 -7.44
CA LYS A 298 21.37 48.32 -6.33
C LYS A 298 20.21 48.99 -5.60
N LEU A 299 20.13 50.32 -5.68
CA LEU A 299 19.04 51.11 -5.13
C LEU A 299 17.99 51.40 -6.21
N ALA A 300 16.71 51.37 -5.84
CA ALA A 300 15.59 51.64 -6.73
C ALA A 300 15.74 52.97 -7.49
N ALA A 301 16.18 54.02 -6.79
CA ALA A 301 16.49 55.33 -7.37
C ALA A 301 17.62 55.29 -8.41
N SER A 302 18.70 54.54 -8.13
CA SER A 302 19.84 54.41 -9.02
C SER A 302 19.45 53.66 -10.30
N PHE A 303 18.68 52.58 -10.18
CA PHE A 303 18.12 51.86 -11.32
C PHE A 303 17.25 52.77 -12.20
N ALA A 304 16.29 53.46 -11.59
CA ALA A 304 15.33 54.30 -12.30
C ALA A 304 15.97 55.44 -13.11
N CYS A 305 17.05 56.04 -12.60
CA CYS A 305 17.70 57.17 -13.26
C CYS A 305 18.67 56.78 -14.37
N HIS A 306 19.28 55.59 -14.29
CA HIS A 306 20.17 55.09 -15.34
C HIS A 306 19.44 54.31 -16.43
N GLN A 307 18.32 53.66 -16.09
CA GLN A 307 17.48 52.94 -17.03
C GLN A 307 16.06 53.56 -17.06
N PRO A 308 15.90 54.76 -17.65
CA PRO A 308 14.58 55.36 -17.79
C PRO A 308 13.70 54.45 -18.68
N GLY A 309 12.46 54.20 -18.25
CA GLY A 309 11.58 53.21 -18.87
C GLY A 309 11.69 51.80 -18.28
N GLY A 310 12.78 51.50 -17.56
CA GLY A 310 13.02 50.20 -16.94
C GLY A 310 12.02 49.87 -15.84
N PHE A 311 11.86 48.58 -15.58
CA PHE A 311 11.03 48.03 -14.50
C PHE A 311 11.81 46.93 -13.80
N SER A 312 11.89 46.99 -12.48
CA SER A 312 12.50 45.95 -11.67
C SER A 312 12.00 46.00 -10.23
N ILE A 313 12.14 44.89 -9.51
CA ILE A 313 12.09 44.85 -8.05
C ILE A 313 13.47 45.24 -7.53
N MET A 314 13.55 46.26 -6.69
CA MET A 314 14.80 46.78 -6.11
C MET A 314 14.57 47.20 -4.67
N LYS A 315 15.65 47.44 -3.91
CA LYS A 315 15.53 47.99 -2.56
C LYS A 315 15.44 49.51 -2.60
N ASP A 316 14.49 50.08 -1.87
CA ASP A 316 14.39 51.53 -1.69
C ASP A 316 15.36 52.05 -0.63
N TYR A 317 15.34 53.37 -0.39
CA TYR A 317 16.18 54.01 0.62
C TYR A 317 15.88 53.57 2.08
N ARG A 318 14.77 52.86 2.33
CA ARG A 318 14.42 52.24 3.62
C ARG A 318 14.87 50.77 3.69
N GLY A 319 15.39 50.22 2.58
CA GLY A 319 15.76 48.82 2.45
C GLY A 319 14.60 47.89 2.13
N GLU A 320 13.40 48.41 1.87
CA GLU A 320 12.21 47.63 1.49
C GLU A 320 12.25 47.27 0.00
N GLU A 321 11.78 46.08 -0.35
CA GLU A 321 11.61 45.69 -1.75
C GLU A 321 10.43 46.44 -2.38
N VAL A 322 10.72 47.15 -3.46
CA VAL A 322 9.77 47.98 -4.19
C VAL A 322 9.83 47.66 -5.67
N LEU A 323 8.67 47.71 -6.31
CA LEU A 323 8.58 47.78 -7.76
C LEU A 323 8.87 49.22 -8.17
N VAL A 324 9.81 49.43 -9.07
CA VAL A 324 10.26 50.78 -9.46
C VAL A 324 10.32 50.95 -10.96
N THR A 325 9.96 52.15 -11.43
CA THR A 325 10.23 52.64 -12.78
C THR A 325 10.69 54.10 -12.74
N GLY A 326 11.43 54.52 -13.76
CA GLY A 326 11.97 55.87 -13.87
C GLY A 326 11.63 56.56 -15.18
N ARG A 327 11.53 57.88 -15.17
CA ARG A 327 11.43 58.74 -16.36
C ARG A 327 12.35 59.94 -16.20
N LYS A 328 13.07 60.28 -17.27
CA LYS A 328 13.86 61.51 -17.30
C LYS A 328 13.00 62.66 -17.80
N LEU A 329 13.05 63.81 -17.13
CA LEU A 329 12.33 65.01 -17.56
C LEU A 329 13.06 65.70 -18.72
N ASN A 330 12.29 66.35 -19.61
CA ASN A 330 12.86 66.95 -20.81
C ASN A 330 13.60 68.25 -20.45
N ARG A 331 14.85 68.38 -20.91
CA ARG A 331 15.70 69.58 -20.70
C ARG A 331 15.94 69.89 -19.20
N SER A 332 16.01 68.87 -18.35
CA SER A 332 16.48 68.98 -16.96
C SER A 332 17.26 67.73 -16.55
N ASP A 333 18.01 67.84 -15.45
CA ASP A 333 18.74 66.72 -14.83
C ASP A 333 17.88 65.95 -13.83
N TRP A 334 16.57 66.16 -13.87
CA TRP A 334 15.63 65.53 -12.94
C TRP A 334 15.16 64.18 -13.48
N CYS A 335 15.24 63.20 -12.61
CA CYS A 335 14.75 61.86 -12.78
C CYS A 335 13.52 61.68 -11.88
N LEU A 336 12.38 61.39 -12.50
CA LEU A 336 11.15 61.03 -11.82
C LEU A 336 11.15 59.53 -11.57
N VAL A 337 11.10 59.15 -10.29
CA VAL A 337 11.09 57.76 -9.83
C VAL A 337 9.72 57.45 -9.26
N GLN A 338 9.02 56.52 -9.89
CA GLN A 338 7.74 56.00 -9.40
C GLN A 338 7.99 54.64 -8.77
N LYS A 339 7.53 54.45 -7.53
CA LYS A 339 7.64 53.15 -6.84
C LYS A 339 6.40 52.79 -6.03
N ILE A 340 6.28 51.50 -5.73
CA ILE A 340 5.28 50.92 -4.83
C ILE A 340 5.91 49.73 -4.08
N SER A 341 5.46 49.44 -2.85
CA SER A 341 5.92 48.26 -2.12
C SER A 341 5.62 46.98 -2.89
N ALA A 342 6.62 46.11 -3.07
CA ALA A 342 6.42 44.81 -3.69
C ALA A 342 5.46 43.94 -2.87
N ALA A 343 5.46 44.09 -1.53
CA ALA A 343 4.57 43.37 -0.65
C ALA A 343 3.10 43.77 -0.83
N GLU A 344 2.80 45.07 -1.05
CA GLU A 344 1.44 45.53 -1.35
C GLU A 344 1.04 45.16 -2.77
N ALA A 345 1.92 45.39 -3.75
CA ALA A 345 1.61 45.13 -5.15
C ALA A 345 1.37 43.65 -5.47
N LEU A 346 2.11 42.75 -4.83
CA LEU A 346 2.00 41.30 -5.04
C LEU A 346 1.22 40.60 -3.93
N ALA A 347 0.53 41.33 -3.06
CA ALA A 347 -0.20 40.77 -1.92
C ALA A 347 -1.21 39.69 -2.35
N ASP A 348 -2.03 40.00 -3.35
CA ASP A 348 -3.08 39.10 -3.85
C ASP A 348 -2.47 37.83 -4.47
N SER A 349 -1.44 37.99 -5.31
CA SER A 349 -0.71 36.87 -5.92
C SER A 349 -0.06 35.95 -4.87
N ASN A 350 0.61 36.56 -3.88
CA ASN A 350 1.25 35.83 -2.78
C ASN A 350 0.22 35.10 -1.91
N ALA A 351 -0.91 35.74 -1.59
CA ALA A 351 -1.99 35.12 -0.83
C ALA A 351 -2.63 33.95 -1.59
N HIS A 352 -2.84 34.10 -2.90
CA HIS A 352 -3.38 33.02 -3.74
C HIS A 352 -2.40 31.84 -3.83
N GLN A 353 -1.10 32.11 -3.97
CA GLN A 353 -0.05 31.09 -3.95
C GLN A 353 -0.05 30.32 -2.61
N GLN A 354 -0.11 31.03 -1.48
CA GLN A 354 -0.21 30.40 -0.16
C GLN A 354 -1.48 29.57 0.01
N PHE A 355 -2.63 30.08 -0.47
CA PHE A 355 -3.90 29.35 -0.46
C PHE A 355 -3.83 28.06 -1.29
N LEU A 356 -3.27 28.11 -2.51
CA LEU A 356 -3.11 26.93 -3.36
C LEU A 356 -2.19 25.88 -2.72
N PHE A 357 -1.07 26.30 -2.13
CA PHE A 357 -0.19 25.36 -1.43
C PHE A 357 -0.85 24.73 -0.22
N THR A 358 -1.45 25.54 0.66
CA THR A 358 -2.09 25.02 1.88
C THR A 358 -3.24 24.06 1.57
N THR A 359 -4.11 24.39 0.63
CA THR A 359 -5.21 23.52 0.20
C THR A 359 -4.72 22.22 -0.44
N PHE A 360 -3.71 22.30 -1.31
CA PHE A 360 -3.13 21.13 -1.95
C PHE A 360 -2.42 20.20 -0.96
N THR A 361 -1.63 20.74 -0.03
CA THR A 361 -0.99 19.96 1.04
C THR A 361 -2.03 19.27 1.92
N LEU A 362 -3.11 19.95 2.28
CA LEU A 362 -4.21 19.35 3.04
C LEU A 362 -4.88 18.20 2.27
N LEU A 363 -5.15 18.39 0.97
CA LEU A 363 -5.75 17.38 0.11
C LEU A 363 -4.87 16.11 0.01
N VAL A 364 -3.56 16.29 -0.22
CA VAL A 364 -2.60 15.17 -0.24
C VAL A 364 -2.57 14.45 1.10
N PHE A 365 -2.61 15.17 2.22
CA PHE A 365 -2.67 14.58 3.55
C PHE A 365 -3.94 13.74 3.75
N ILE A 366 -5.11 14.26 3.36
CA ILE A 366 -6.39 13.54 3.42
C ILE A 366 -6.35 12.27 2.56
N ILE A 367 -5.89 12.37 1.31
CA ILE A 367 -5.79 11.22 0.39
C ILE A 367 -4.84 10.16 0.96
N THR A 368 -3.69 10.58 1.49
CA THR A 368 -2.71 9.67 2.09
C THR A 368 -3.28 8.97 3.32
N PHE A 369 -3.98 9.72 4.20
CA PHE A 369 -4.64 9.15 5.36
C PHE A 369 -5.74 8.16 4.96
N ALA A 370 -6.58 8.50 3.99
CA ALA A 370 -7.61 7.62 3.45
C ALA A 370 -7.00 6.34 2.86
N PHE A 371 -5.90 6.45 2.11
CA PHE A 371 -5.19 5.31 1.56
C PHE A 371 -4.64 4.39 2.66
N ILE A 372 -4.02 4.95 3.70
CA ILE A 372 -3.55 4.18 4.86
C ILE A 372 -4.72 3.49 5.59
N ALA A 373 -5.85 4.19 5.76
CA ALA A 373 -7.04 3.63 6.40
C ALA A 373 -7.64 2.47 5.58
N ILE A 374 -7.77 2.63 4.27
CA ILE A 374 -8.24 1.58 3.34
C ILE A 374 -7.28 0.39 3.37
N TRP A 375 -5.98 0.64 3.31
CA TRP A 375 -4.96 -0.41 3.37
C TRP A 375 -5.04 -1.18 4.69
N ARG A 376 -5.13 -0.47 5.83
CA ARG A 376 -5.27 -1.08 7.17
C ARG A 376 -6.55 -1.91 7.28
N HIS A 377 -7.66 -1.40 6.76
CA HIS A 377 -8.93 -2.12 6.78
C HIS A 377 -8.87 -3.39 5.92
N SER A 378 -8.34 -3.30 4.69
CA SER A 378 -8.19 -4.44 3.79
C SER A 378 -7.27 -5.53 4.35
N THR A 379 -6.13 -5.15 4.94
CA THR A 379 -5.23 -6.12 5.56
C THR A 379 -5.85 -6.74 6.81
N SER A 380 -6.59 -5.99 7.62
CA SER A 380 -7.32 -6.50 8.79
C SER A 380 -8.38 -7.53 8.42
N VAL A 381 -9.19 -7.25 7.39
CA VAL A 381 -10.22 -8.20 6.92
C VAL A 381 -9.58 -9.47 6.39
N ARG A 382 -8.46 -9.34 5.65
CA ARG A 382 -7.73 -10.50 5.12
C ARG A 382 -7.10 -11.36 6.21
N LEU A 383 -6.60 -10.74 7.27
CA LEU A 383 -6.08 -11.46 8.44
C LEU A 383 -7.19 -12.22 9.16
N GLN A 384 -8.36 -11.60 9.36
CA GLN A 384 -9.52 -12.25 9.99
C GLN A 384 -9.98 -13.51 9.22
N VAL A 385 -10.02 -13.45 7.88
CA VAL A 385 -10.39 -14.61 7.04
C VAL A 385 -9.34 -15.72 7.12
N LEU A 386 -8.05 -15.36 7.24
CA LEU A 386 -6.99 -16.34 7.38
C LEU A 386 -7.04 -17.04 8.75
N THR A 387 -7.27 -16.28 9.83
CA THR A 387 -7.40 -16.83 11.18
C THR A 387 -8.64 -17.71 11.31
N SER A 388 -9.78 -17.32 10.76
CA SER A 388 -10.99 -18.15 10.80
C SER A 388 -10.83 -19.46 10.00
N SER A 389 -10.10 -19.42 8.88
CA SER A 389 -9.81 -20.64 8.11
C SER A 389 -8.83 -21.56 8.84
N LEU A 390 -7.86 -21.01 9.57
CA LEU A 390 -6.94 -21.80 10.39
C LEU A 390 -7.67 -22.43 11.58
N GLU A 391 -8.47 -21.65 12.31
CA GLU A 391 -9.30 -22.14 13.42
C GLU A 391 -10.29 -23.23 12.96
N ALA A 392 -10.90 -23.08 11.79
CA ALA A 392 -11.79 -24.10 11.23
C ALA A 392 -11.05 -25.38 10.86
N HIS A 393 -9.83 -25.29 10.31
CA HIS A 393 -9.01 -26.47 10.00
C HIS A 393 -8.52 -27.19 11.27
N THR A 394 -8.07 -26.46 12.29
CA THR A 394 -7.65 -27.06 13.56
C THR A 394 -8.83 -27.67 14.29
N SER A 395 -9.98 -26.97 14.35
CA SER A 395 -11.20 -27.49 14.97
C SER A 395 -11.73 -28.74 14.27
N LEU A 396 -11.61 -28.84 12.94
CA LEU A 396 -11.96 -30.06 12.21
C LEU A 396 -11.01 -31.21 12.53
N LEU A 397 -9.70 -30.95 12.61
CA LEU A 397 -8.72 -31.98 12.96
C LEU A 397 -8.92 -32.49 14.40
N ASP A 398 -9.16 -31.59 15.35
CA ASP A 398 -9.48 -31.95 16.73
C ASP A 398 -10.81 -32.72 16.79
N ALA A 399 -11.86 -32.26 16.11
CA ALA A 399 -13.14 -32.98 16.06
C ALA A 399 -13.04 -34.37 15.41
N VAL A 400 -12.17 -34.55 14.42
CA VAL A 400 -11.90 -35.86 13.82
C VAL A 400 -11.10 -36.74 14.79
N ALA A 401 -10.03 -36.21 15.38
CA ALA A 401 -9.17 -36.96 16.31
C ALA A 401 -9.90 -37.36 17.60
N ASP A 402 -10.79 -36.53 18.10
CA ASP A 402 -11.58 -36.75 19.33
C ASP A 402 -12.69 -37.78 19.14
N ASN A 403 -13.22 -37.92 17.91
CA ASN A 403 -14.31 -38.85 17.61
C ASN A 403 -13.84 -40.21 17.06
N ILE A 404 -12.57 -40.35 16.68
CA ILE A 404 -12.01 -41.65 16.28
C ILE A 404 -11.77 -42.49 17.55
N GLN A 405 -12.39 -43.67 17.61
CA GLN A 405 -12.30 -44.62 18.74
C GLN A 405 -11.02 -45.47 18.75
N GLU A 406 -10.01 -45.08 17.99
CA GLU A 406 -8.75 -45.82 17.85
C GLU A 406 -7.65 -45.19 18.68
N ASN A 407 -6.70 -45.99 19.11
CA ASN A 407 -5.54 -45.52 19.86
C ASN A 407 -4.50 -44.97 18.88
N ILE A 408 -4.43 -43.64 18.75
CA ILE A 408 -3.56 -42.96 17.77
C ILE A 408 -2.45 -42.20 18.49
N PHE A 409 -1.20 -42.45 18.10
CA PHE A 409 -0.06 -41.69 18.59
C PHE A 409 1.04 -41.55 17.54
N LEU A 410 1.87 -40.52 17.70
CA LEU A 410 2.92 -40.13 16.77
C LEU A 410 4.27 -40.15 17.48
N LEU A 411 5.24 -40.85 16.91
CA LEU A 411 6.59 -40.99 17.46
C LEU A 411 7.64 -40.27 16.61
N ASP A 412 8.60 -39.66 17.29
CA ASP A 412 9.83 -39.12 16.68
C ASP A 412 10.82 -40.24 16.28
N GLU A 413 11.90 -39.89 15.58
CA GLU A 413 13.01 -40.78 15.21
C GLU A 413 13.62 -41.51 16.43
N ASN A 414 13.52 -40.91 17.62
CA ASN A 414 14.01 -41.45 18.89
C ASN A 414 12.94 -42.19 19.73
N SER A 415 11.81 -42.59 19.13
CA SER A 415 10.67 -43.24 19.81
C SER A 415 10.06 -42.41 20.95
N LYS A 416 10.11 -41.08 20.83
CA LYS A 416 9.44 -40.13 21.75
C LYS A 416 8.06 -39.76 21.22
N ILE A 417 7.08 -39.67 22.12
CA ILE A 417 5.71 -39.32 21.77
C ILE A 417 5.62 -37.82 21.46
N ILE A 418 5.20 -37.48 20.24
CA ILE A 418 4.96 -36.10 19.77
C ILE A 418 3.48 -35.75 19.91
N PHE A 419 2.59 -36.67 19.58
CA PHE A 419 1.14 -36.47 19.60
C PHE A 419 0.43 -37.74 20.07
N ILE A 420 -0.70 -37.57 20.76
CA ILE A 420 -1.63 -38.63 21.16
C ILE A 420 -3.05 -38.10 21.00
N ASN A 421 -4.00 -38.96 20.63
CA ASN A 421 -5.41 -38.63 20.69
C ASN A 421 -5.99 -38.90 22.09
N PRO A 422 -7.17 -38.35 22.44
CA PRO A 422 -7.77 -38.54 23.76
C PRO A 422 -8.06 -40.00 24.10
N ILE A 423 -8.41 -40.83 23.12
CA ILE A 423 -8.68 -42.25 23.33
C ILE A 423 -7.42 -42.99 23.80
N PHE A 424 -6.25 -42.67 23.24
CA PHE A 424 -4.98 -43.21 23.73
C PHE A 424 -4.70 -42.80 25.18
N ALA A 425 -4.92 -41.52 25.52
CA ALA A 425 -4.73 -41.03 26.88
C ALA A 425 -5.68 -41.70 27.89
N GLN A 426 -6.96 -41.86 27.53
CA GLN A 426 -7.97 -42.55 28.33
C GLN A 426 -7.64 -44.04 28.51
N SER A 427 -7.24 -44.71 27.43
CA SER A 427 -6.85 -46.13 27.46
C SER A 427 -5.64 -46.39 28.36
N MET A 428 -4.78 -45.39 28.53
CA MET A 428 -3.60 -45.46 29.40
C MET A 428 -3.82 -44.82 30.79
N LYS A 429 -5.02 -44.27 31.08
CA LYS A 429 -5.38 -43.54 32.32
C LYS A 429 -4.37 -42.46 32.72
N LEU A 430 -3.81 -41.74 31.75
CA LEU A 430 -2.76 -40.74 31.95
C LEU A 430 -3.19 -39.39 31.35
N ASP A 431 -2.71 -38.29 31.91
CA ASP A 431 -3.01 -36.94 31.42
C ASP A 431 -2.30 -36.69 30.08
N VAL A 432 -3.04 -36.11 29.12
CA VAL A 432 -2.55 -35.78 27.76
C VAL A 432 -1.29 -34.92 27.81
N ASN A 433 -1.19 -34.02 28.80
CA ASN A 433 -0.07 -33.09 28.96
C ASN A 433 1.18 -33.74 29.58
N GLU A 434 1.03 -34.84 30.31
CA GLU A 434 2.16 -35.53 30.96
C GLU A 434 2.89 -36.51 30.02
N LEU A 435 2.23 -36.91 28.92
CA LEU A 435 2.70 -37.93 27.97
C LEU A 435 3.50 -37.38 26.79
N GLN A 436 3.28 -36.11 26.42
CA GLN A 436 4.04 -35.48 25.35
C GLN A 436 5.53 -35.37 25.73
N ALA A 437 6.40 -35.78 24.81
CA ALA A 437 7.86 -35.86 24.96
C ALA A 437 8.44 -36.97 25.86
N ARG A 438 7.62 -37.90 26.39
CA ARG A 438 8.11 -39.13 27.04
C ARG A 438 8.47 -40.22 26.03
N GLN A 439 9.30 -41.17 26.46
CA GLN A 439 9.70 -42.30 25.63
C GLN A 439 8.61 -43.39 25.67
N LEU A 440 8.32 -44.03 24.54
CA LEU A 440 7.26 -45.05 24.45
C LEU A 440 7.41 -46.17 25.50
N SER A 441 8.65 -46.63 25.72
CA SER A 441 8.98 -47.69 26.67
C SER A 441 8.69 -47.34 28.13
N SER A 442 8.66 -46.05 28.48
CA SER A 442 8.30 -45.61 29.84
C SER A 442 6.79 -45.55 30.06
N VAL A 443 6.00 -45.50 28.98
CA VAL A 443 4.54 -45.39 29.03
C VAL A 443 3.88 -46.76 28.96
N LEU A 444 4.33 -47.62 28.03
CA LEU A 444 3.73 -48.95 27.79
C LEU A 444 4.53 -50.10 28.43
N GLY A 445 5.69 -49.81 29.02
CA GLY A 445 6.64 -50.82 29.44
C GLY A 445 7.52 -51.29 28.28
N LYS A 446 8.73 -51.75 28.62
CA LYS A 446 9.76 -52.11 27.62
C LYS A 446 9.30 -53.25 26.70
N GLU A 447 8.63 -54.25 27.25
CA GLU A 447 8.19 -55.43 26.49
C GLU A 447 7.14 -55.09 25.41
N VAL A 448 6.12 -54.32 25.76
CA VAL A 448 5.08 -53.87 24.82
C VAL A 448 5.65 -52.90 23.78
N ALA A 449 6.54 -52.00 24.21
CA ALA A 449 7.21 -51.07 23.29
C ALA A 449 8.11 -51.82 22.29
N ASP A 450 8.88 -52.81 22.74
CA ASP A 450 9.73 -53.61 21.86
C ASP A 450 8.88 -54.43 20.88
N GLN A 451 7.75 -55.02 21.32
CA GLN A 451 6.82 -55.72 20.42
C GLN A 451 6.22 -54.80 19.34
N LEU A 452 5.81 -53.58 19.71
CA LEU A 452 5.29 -52.58 18.77
C LEU A 452 6.35 -52.12 17.77
N LEU A 453 7.59 -51.94 18.21
CA LEU A 453 8.71 -51.55 17.35
C LEU A 453 9.19 -52.71 16.46
N CYS A 454 9.05 -53.96 16.90
CA CYS A 454 9.43 -55.16 16.14
C CYS A 454 8.48 -55.50 14.98
N CYS A 455 7.25 -54.96 14.92
CA CYS A 455 6.38 -55.08 13.73
C CYS A 455 6.89 -54.26 12.53
N GLU A 456 8.13 -53.77 12.55
CA GLU A 456 8.81 -53.10 11.43
C GLU A 456 9.86 -53.99 10.72
N PRO A 457 9.51 -54.85 9.73
CA PRO A 457 10.52 -55.35 8.79
C PRO A 457 10.36 -54.84 7.37
N SER A 458 9.19 -54.35 6.92
CA SER A 458 8.96 -54.03 5.51
C SER A 458 7.77 -53.09 5.38
N GLY A 459 7.95 -51.93 4.73
CA GLY A 459 6.95 -50.88 4.66
C GLY A 459 5.51 -51.37 4.45
N GLN A 460 4.60 -50.83 5.27
CA GLN A 460 3.16 -51.00 5.18
C GLN A 460 2.70 -52.46 5.33
N GLN A 461 2.97 -53.06 6.49
CA GLN A 461 2.33 -54.29 6.91
C GLN A 461 1.53 -54.05 8.19
N ASP A 462 0.25 -54.38 8.08
CA ASP A 462 -0.67 -54.51 9.20
C ASP A 462 -0.26 -55.71 10.06
N CYS A 463 -0.09 -55.49 11.37
CA CYS A 463 0.39 -56.49 12.32
C CYS A 463 -0.70 -56.75 13.36
N VAL A 464 -1.01 -58.02 13.66
CA VAL A 464 -1.90 -58.37 14.79
C VAL A 464 -1.06 -58.76 15.99
N LEU A 465 -1.15 -57.98 17.06
CA LEU A 465 -0.37 -58.14 18.28
C LEU A 465 -1.27 -58.40 19.48
N ALA A 466 -0.83 -59.30 20.35
CA ALA A 466 -1.44 -59.52 21.66
C ALA A 466 -0.69 -58.67 22.69
N LEU A 467 -1.19 -57.48 22.99
CA LEU A 467 -0.55 -56.56 23.92
C LEU A 467 -1.17 -56.70 25.31
N ALA A 468 -0.32 -56.78 26.33
CA ALA A 468 -0.74 -56.71 27.72
C ALA A 468 -0.67 -55.26 28.17
N ILE A 469 -1.82 -54.60 28.26
CA ILE A 469 -1.94 -53.21 28.71
C ILE A 469 -2.78 -53.26 29.99
N GLU A 470 -2.24 -52.76 31.11
CA GLU A 470 -2.87 -52.78 32.44
C GLU A 470 -3.33 -54.18 32.93
N ASP A 471 -2.50 -55.21 32.78
CA ASP A 471 -2.82 -56.62 33.12
C ASP A 471 -3.95 -57.28 32.30
N GLU A 472 -4.58 -56.56 31.37
CA GLU A 472 -5.50 -57.14 30.40
C GLU A 472 -4.79 -57.43 29.08
N ARG A 473 -4.85 -58.69 28.65
CA ARG A 473 -4.34 -59.10 27.34
C ARG A 473 -5.40 -58.84 26.28
N ARG A 474 -5.11 -57.88 25.39
CA ARG A 474 -5.99 -57.49 24.29
C ARG A 474 -5.31 -57.66 22.95
N MET A 475 -6.12 -57.89 21.92
CA MET A 475 -5.64 -58.07 20.55
C MET A 475 -5.77 -56.75 19.81
N TYR A 476 -4.66 -56.22 19.34
CA TYR A 476 -4.62 -54.98 18.57
C TYR A 476 -4.16 -55.26 17.15
N HIS A 477 -4.87 -54.66 16.20
CA HIS A 477 -4.41 -54.48 14.85
C HIS A 477 -3.62 -53.17 14.77
N VAL A 478 -2.33 -53.28 14.49
CA VAL A 478 -1.39 -52.16 14.51
C VAL A 478 -1.01 -51.79 13.08
N SER A 479 -1.32 -50.56 12.70
CA SER A 479 -0.92 -49.98 11.41
C SER A 479 0.09 -48.86 11.65
N THR A 480 1.23 -48.92 10.97
CA THR A 480 2.31 -47.92 11.07
C THR A 480 2.52 -47.20 9.75
N THR A 481 2.65 -45.87 9.79
CA THR A 481 2.88 -45.04 8.59
C THR A 481 3.90 -43.93 8.85
N LEU A 482 4.88 -43.81 7.95
CA LEU A 482 5.87 -42.73 7.99
C LEU A 482 5.33 -41.45 7.32
N LEU A 483 5.40 -40.33 8.03
CA LEU A 483 4.99 -39.02 7.53
C LEU A 483 6.01 -38.45 6.54
N LYS A 484 5.56 -38.21 5.30
CA LYS A 484 6.41 -37.78 4.17
C LYS A 484 6.53 -36.25 4.02
N SER A 485 5.69 -35.46 4.69
CA SER A 485 5.59 -34.01 4.51
C SER A 485 5.12 -33.30 5.77
N GLY A 486 5.54 -32.04 5.98
CA GLY A 486 5.22 -31.21 7.15
C GLY A 486 6.42 -30.99 8.08
N GLU A 487 6.21 -30.31 9.21
CA GLU A 487 7.23 -30.13 10.27
C GLU A 487 7.62 -31.47 10.92
N PHE A 488 6.70 -32.43 10.97
CA PHE A 488 6.91 -33.78 11.52
C PHE A 488 7.39 -34.79 10.48
N LYS A 489 8.17 -34.34 9.49
CA LYS A 489 8.75 -35.22 8.48
C LYS A 489 9.65 -36.25 9.18
N ASN A 490 9.54 -37.53 8.80
CA ASN A 490 10.18 -38.69 9.43
C ASN A 490 9.58 -39.15 10.76
N ALA A 491 8.55 -38.48 11.28
CA ALA A 491 7.79 -39.02 12.39
C ALA A 491 6.90 -40.20 11.93
N ARG A 492 6.63 -41.12 12.85
CA ARG A 492 5.85 -42.33 12.61
C ARG A 492 4.49 -42.22 13.28
N LEU A 493 3.43 -42.46 12.52
CA LEU A 493 2.06 -42.57 13.02
C LEU A 493 1.75 -44.03 13.32
N TYR A 494 1.32 -44.31 14.55
CA TYR A 494 0.81 -45.61 14.99
C TYR A 494 -0.70 -45.51 15.22
N VAL A 495 -1.43 -46.46 14.65
CA VAL A 495 -2.87 -46.64 14.87
C VAL A 495 -3.08 -48.04 15.42
N LEU A 496 -3.60 -48.13 16.65
CA LEU A 496 -3.91 -49.39 17.32
C LEU A 496 -5.43 -49.55 17.38
N HIS A 497 -5.95 -50.48 16.59
CA HIS A 497 -7.37 -50.84 16.56
C HIS A 497 -7.62 -52.09 17.42
N ASP A 498 -8.43 -51.96 18.48
CA ASP A 498 -8.75 -53.08 19.38
C ASP A 498 -9.70 -54.07 18.67
N ILE A 499 -9.20 -55.26 18.36
CA ILE A 499 -9.95 -56.34 17.70
C ILE A 499 -10.27 -57.50 18.66
N SER A 500 -10.12 -57.28 19.98
CA SER A 500 -10.31 -58.33 20.98
C SER A 500 -11.69 -58.98 20.89
N ASP A 501 -12.74 -58.18 20.79
CA ASP A 501 -14.11 -58.69 20.73
C ASP A 501 -14.41 -59.37 19.39
N LEU A 502 -13.88 -58.83 18.29
CA LEU A 502 -13.99 -59.46 16.98
C LEU A 502 -13.32 -60.85 16.99
N LYS A 503 -12.13 -60.95 17.57
CA LYS A 503 -11.40 -62.22 17.68
C LYS A 503 -12.12 -63.22 18.58
N ARG A 504 -12.63 -62.78 19.73
CA ARG A 504 -13.46 -63.62 20.63
C ARG A 504 -14.71 -64.12 19.94
N GLU A 505 -15.41 -63.27 19.17
CA GLU A 505 -16.61 -63.68 18.44
C GLU A 505 -16.28 -64.66 17.31
N GLN A 506 -15.16 -64.49 16.61
CA GLN A 506 -14.67 -65.49 15.65
C GLN A 506 -14.39 -66.84 16.33
N GLU A 507 -13.67 -66.85 17.44
CA GLU A 507 -13.36 -68.06 18.21
C GLU A 507 -14.62 -68.75 18.73
N LYS A 508 -15.61 -67.98 19.22
CA LYS A 508 -16.92 -68.51 19.61
C LYS A 508 -17.67 -69.13 18.44
N ARG A 509 -17.67 -68.49 17.26
CA ARG A 509 -18.31 -69.03 16.05
C ARG A 509 -17.65 -70.33 15.60
N GLU A 510 -16.32 -70.40 15.62
CA GLU A 510 -15.58 -71.62 15.31
C GLU A 510 -15.89 -72.74 16.32
N ALA A 511 -15.91 -72.41 17.63
CA ALA A 511 -16.25 -73.37 18.67
C ALA A 511 -17.71 -73.86 18.55
N LEU A 512 -18.65 -72.96 18.25
CA LEU A 512 -20.05 -73.30 18.01
C LEU A 512 -20.21 -74.19 16.79
N SER A 513 -19.55 -73.87 15.68
CA SER A 513 -19.55 -74.68 14.45
C SER A 513 -19.05 -76.10 14.73
N ARG A 514 -17.90 -76.24 15.43
CA ARG A 514 -17.39 -77.55 15.87
C ARG A 514 -18.39 -78.28 16.78
N GLY A 515 -19.05 -77.58 17.70
CA GLY A 515 -20.07 -78.15 18.58
C GLY A 515 -21.32 -78.64 17.83
N ILE A 516 -21.76 -77.93 16.80
CA ILE A 516 -22.89 -78.34 15.94
C ILE A 516 -22.53 -79.61 15.16
N ILE A 517 -21.34 -79.66 14.56
CA ILE A 517 -20.86 -80.85 13.82
C ILE A 517 -20.83 -82.07 14.75
N ALA A 518 -20.23 -81.95 15.94
CA ALA A 518 -20.20 -83.03 16.93
C ALA A 518 -21.61 -83.49 17.34
N THR A 519 -22.57 -82.56 17.43
CA THR A 519 -23.97 -82.88 17.75
C THR A 519 -24.66 -83.64 16.61
N LEU A 520 -24.43 -83.25 15.35
CA LEU A 520 -24.95 -83.95 14.18
C LEU A 520 -24.41 -85.38 14.09
N VAL A 521 -23.10 -85.55 14.28
CA VAL A 521 -22.46 -86.88 14.32
C VAL A 521 -23.11 -87.75 15.39
N LYS A 522 -23.30 -87.20 16.60
CA LYS A 522 -23.97 -87.92 17.69
C LYS A 522 -25.43 -88.29 17.37
N ALA A 523 -26.16 -87.44 16.65
CA ALA A 523 -27.54 -87.75 16.25
C ALA A 523 -27.60 -88.95 15.29
N VAL A 524 -26.65 -89.04 14.35
CA VAL A 524 -26.49 -90.19 13.44
C VAL A 524 -26.23 -91.47 14.23
N ASP A 525 -25.27 -91.41 15.15
CA ASP A 525 -24.88 -92.53 16.01
C ASP A 525 -26.03 -93.00 16.93
N LEU A 526 -26.95 -92.11 17.34
CA LEU A 526 -28.16 -92.48 18.10
C LEU A 526 -29.25 -93.13 17.23
N HIS A 527 -29.33 -92.75 15.96
CA HIS A 527 -30.36 -93.23 15.04
C HIS A 527 -30.05 -94.64 14.51
N ASP A 528 -28.78 -94.89 14.17
CA ASP A 528 -28.26 -96.21 13.78
C ASP A 528 -27.57 -96.87 14.99
N PRO A 529 -28.19 -97.87 15.65
CA PRO A 529 -27.63 -98.50 16.85
C PRO A 529 -26.25 -99.13 16.65
N PHE A 530 -25.82 -99.36 15.40
CA PHE A 530 -24.50 -99.90 15.06
C PHE A 530 -23.47 -98.82 14.72
N CYS A 531 -23.87 -97.54 14.77
CA CYS A 531 -22.99 -96.41 14.56
C CYS A 531 -22.43 -95.80 15.85
N ALA A 532 -22.68 -96.34 17.06
CA ALA A 532 -22.15 -95.77 18.29
C ALA A 532 -20.60 -95.64 18.23
N ASN A 533 -20.10 -94.41 18.19
CA ASN A 533 -18.67 -94.07 17.98
C ASN A 533 -18.08 -94.55 16.64
N HIS A 534 -18.88 -95.04 15.70
CA HIS A 534 -18.41 -95.51 14.38
C HIS A 534 -17.82 -94.37 13.57
N SER A 535 -18.47 -93.21 13.60
CA SER A 535 -18.02 -92.01 12.87
C SER A 535 -16.66 -91.51 13.40
N GLU A 536 -16.48 -91.51 14.72
CA GLU A 536 -15.22 -91.15 15.39
C GLU A 536 -14.11 -92.16 15.11
N ARG A 537 -14.40 -93.47 15.20
CA ARG A 537 -13.44 -94.54 14.86
C ARG A 537 -13.04 -94.48 13.39
N THR A 538 -14.00 -94.19 12.50
CA THR A 538 -13.74 -94.04 11.07
C THR A 538 -12.81 -92.85 10.82
N ARG A 539 -13.01 -91.74 11.53
CA ARG A 539 -12.11 -90.57 11.51
C ARG A 539 -10.70 -90.93 11.95
N GLU A 540 -10.55 -91.64 13.07
CA GLU A 540 -9.24 -92.05 13.58
C GLU A 540 -8.48 -92.93 12.57
N VAL A 541 -9.15 -93.93 12.00
CA VAL A 541 -8.57 -94.83 11.00
C VAL A 541 -8.22 -94.07 9.71
N ALA A 542 -9.13 -93.23 9.21
CA ALA A 542 -8.92 -92.45 8.00
C ALA A 542 -7.74 -91.47 8.15
N LEU A 543 -7.62 -90.78 9.29
CA LEU A 543 -6.48 -89.90 9.57
C LEU A 543 -5.16 -90.65 9.74
N ALA A 544 -5.19 -91.84 10.34
CA ALA A 544 -4.00 -92.68 10.44
C ALA A 544 -3.51 -93.12 9.06
N LEU A 545 -4.43 -93.51 8.17
CA LEU A 545 -4.15 -93.84 6.77
C LEU A 545 -3.63 -92.63 5.99
N GLY A 546 -4.30 -91.49 6.09
CA GLY A 546 -3.88 -90.26 5.42
C GLY A 546 -2.48 -89.80 5.82
N ARG A 547 -2.14 -89.90 7.11
CA ARG A 547 -0.77 -89.59 7.61
C ARG A 547 0.26 -90.60 7.11
N GLU A 548 -0.08 -91.89 7.10
CA GLU A 548 0.79 -92.93 6.56
C GLU A 548 1.08 -92.72 5.07
N MET A 549 0.09 -92.23 4.33
CA MET A 549 0.19 -91.89 2.91
C MET A 549 0.70 -90.46 2.65
N ALA A 550 1.14 -89.75 3.69
CA ALA A 550 1.73 -88.41 3.63
C ALA A 550 0.84 -87.33 2.96
N LEU A 551 -0.47 -87.36 3.21
CA LEU A 551 -1.40 -86.32 2.76
C LEU A 551 -1.05 -84.94 3.38
N GLU A 552 -1.27 -83.87 2.62
CA GLU A 552 -1.08 -82.49 3.08
C GLU A 552 -2.09 -82.11 4.18
N ALA A 553 -1.76 -81.10 4.99
CA ALA A 553 -2.59 -80.68 6.12
C ALA A 553 -4.04 -80.33 5.70
N GLN A 554 -4.23 -79.68 4.55
CA GLN A 554 -5.55 -79.34 4.03
C GLN A 554 -6.35 -80.57 3.58
N GLN A 555 -5.68 -81.59 3.02
CA GLN A 555 -6.31 -82.85 2.63
C GLN A 555 -6.72 -83.65 3.87
N LEU A 556 -5.87 -83.66 4.91
CA LEU A 556 -6.20 -84.27 6.20
C LEU A 556 -7.41 -83.59 6.87
N GLU A 557 -7.51 -82.26 6.83
CA GLU A 557 -8.68 -81.52 7.36
C GLU A 557 -9.97 -81.89 6.61
N SER A 558 -9.90 -81.98 5.28
CA SER A 558 -11.04 -82.39 4.45
C SER A 558 -11.47 -83.84 4.73
N LEU A 559 -10.49 -84.75 4.85
CA LEU A 559 -10.73 -86.16 5.17
C LEU A 559 -11.28 -86.35 6.59
N GLU A 560 -10.81 -85.55 7.56
CA GLU A 560 -11.33 -85.53 8.93
C GLU A 560 -12.81 -85.17 8.94
N MET A 561 -13.18 -84.09 8.26
CA MET A 561 -14.56 -83.65 8.19
C MET A 561 -15.45 -84.66 7.45
N ALA A 562 -14.95 -85.20 6.32
CA ALA A 562 -15.67 -86.17 5.52
C ALA A 562 -15.91 -87.48 6.27
N SER A 563 -14.93 -87.96 7.05
CA SER A 563 -15.05 -89.19 7.83
C SER A 563 -16.07 -89.09 8.97
N LEU A 564 -16.14 -87.94 9.65
CA LEU A 564 -17.16 -87.68 10.67
C LEU A 564 -18.57 -87.64 10.09
N LEU A 565 -18.74 -86.98 8.94
CA LEU A 565 -20.05 -86.76 8.32
C LEU A 565 -20.47 -87.88 7.36
N ALA A 566 -19.60 -88.88 7.13
CA ALA A 566 -19.78 -89.91 6.10
C ALA A 566 -21.15 -90.60 6.16
N ASN A 567 -21.69 -90.83 7.36
CA ASN A 567 -22.93 -91.56 7.57
C ASN A 567 -24.16 -90.68 7.83
N ILE A 568 -24.07 -89.35 7.66
CA ILE A 568 -25.14 -88.43 8.05
C ILE A 568 -26.49 -88.72 7.37
N GLY A 569 -26.47 -89.14 6.11
CA GLY A 569 -27.70 -89.47 5.40
C GLY A 569 -28.42 -90.74 5.87
N LYS A 570 -27.81 -91.55 6.76
CA LYS A 570 -28.51 -92.66 7.41
C LYS A 570 -29.63 -92.21 8.34
N LEU A 571 -29.64 -90.94 8.76
CA LEU A 571 -30.76 -90.35 9.52
C LEU A 571 -32.11 -90.43 8.79
N PHE A 572 -32.08 -90.53 7.45
CA PHE A 572 -33.27 -90.53 6.60
C PHE A 572 -33.64 -91.94 6.09
N VAL A 573 -32.84 -92.96 6.43
CA VAL A 573 -33.17 -94.35 6.13
C VAL A 573 -34.00 -94.92 7.26
N ALA A 574 -35.11 -95.61 6.96
CA ALA A 574 -35.98 -96.15 7.99
C ALA A 574 -35.22 -97.05 8.97
N LYS A 575 -35.44 -96.86 10.28
CA LYS A 575 -34.75 -97.59 11.35
C LYS A 575 -34.87 -99.10 11.18
N ASP A 576 -36.03 -99.60 10.78
CA ASP A 576 -36.30 -101.03 10.55
C ASP A 576 -35.38 -101.64 9.47
N ILE A 577 -34.96 -100.85 8.47
CA ILE A 577 -33.99 -101.28 7.44
C ILE A 577 -32.58 -101.32 8.04
N LEU A 578 -32.21 -100.33 8.87
CA LEU A 578 -30.90 -100.26 9.51
C LEU A 578 -30.66 -101.36 10.55
N ILE A 579 -31.73 -101.83 11.23
CA ILE A 579 -31.65 -102.85 12.29
C ILE A 579 -31.99 -104.27 11.84
N LYS A 580 -32.29 -104.47 10.56
CA LYS A 580 -32.69 -105.78 10.04
C LYS A 580 -31.57 -106.81 10.15
N MET A 581 -31.90 -108.01 10.60
CA MET A 581 -30.97 -109.13 10.76
C MET A 581 -30.92 -110.07 9.56
N ASP A 582 -32.01 -110.17 8.79
CA ASP A 582 -32.08 -110.95 7.55
C ASP A 582 -31.57 -110.15 6.35
N ASP A 583 -31.28 -110.83 5.23
CA ASP A 583 -30.88 -110.18 3.99
C ASP A 583 -31.90 -109.11 3.56
N LEU A 584 -31.38 -107.95 3.13
CA LEU A 584 -32.19 -106.87 2.60
C LEU A 584 -32.77 -107.29 1.24
N ARG A 585 -34.07 -107.08 1.06
CA ARG A 585 -34.72 -107.20 -0.26
C ARG A 585 -34.18 -106.11 -1.20
N GLU A 586 -34.34 -106.30 -2.51
CA GLU A 586 -33.86 -105.33 -3.50
C GLU A 586 -34.40 -103.90 -3.28
N ASP A 587 -35.66 -103.76 -2.86
CA ASP A 587 -36.28 -102.48 -2.54
C ASP A 587 -35.68 -101.83 -1.28
N GLU A 588 -35.40 -102.63 -0.24
CA GLU A 588 -34.77 -102.16 1.00
C GLU A 588 -33.29 -101.80 0.78
N LEU A 589 -32.57 -102.56 -0.05
CA LEU A 589 -31.19 -102.25 -0.44
C LEU A 589 -31.12 -100.97 -1.26
N ALA A 590 -32.06 -100.77 -2.19
CA ALA A 590 -32.18 -99.52 -2.95
C ALA A 590 -32.43 -98.33 -2.02
N GLU A 591 -33.28 -98.48 -1.00
CA GLU A 591 -33.52 -97.44 0.01
C GLU A 591 -32.28 -97.17 0.88
N LEU A 592 -31.56 -98.20 1.32
CA LEU A 592 -30.32 -98.03 2.07
C LEU A 592 -29.25 -97.28 1.26
N LYS A 593 -29.13 -97.54 -0.04
CA LYS A 593 -28.17 -96.83 -0.92
C LYS A 593 -28.46 -95.33 -1.01
N LYS A 594 -29.71 -94.89 -0.82
CA LYS A 594 -30.08 -93.47 -0.82
C LYS A 594 -29.44 -92.67 0.31
N HIS A 595 -28.87 -93.30 1.34
CA HIS A 595 -28.15 -92.56 2.40
C HIS A 595 -27.02 -91.67 1.87
N VAL A 596 -26.42 -91.99 0.72
CA VAL A 596 -25.41 -91.11 0.10
C VAL A 596 -26.07 -89.87 -0.51
N VAL A 597 -27.21 -90.05 -1.18
CA VAL A 597 -28.00 -88.94 -1.75
C VAL A 597 -28.53 -88.03 -0.64
N TYR A 598 -29.07 -88.61 0.44
CA TYR A 598 -29.50 -87.84 1.61
C TYR A 598 -28.33 -87.08 2.25
N ALA A 599 -27.14 -87.68 2.33
CA ALA A 599 -25.95 -87.00 2.84
C ALA A 599 -25.58 -85.79 1.96
N LEU A 600 -25.60 -85.95 0.63
CA LEU A 600 -25.36 -84.86 -0.31
C LEU A 600 -26.40 -83.74 -0.17
N GLU A 601 -27.68 -84.09 -0.04
CA GLU A 601 -28.76 -83.12 0.10
C GLU A 601 -28.62 -82.27 1.37
N ILE A 602 -28.37 -82.90 2.52
CA ILE A 602 -28.19 -82.21 3.81
C ILE A 602 -26.95 -81.32 3.80
N LEU A 603 -25.86 -81.78 3.19
CA LEU A 603 -24.57 -81.08 3.20
C LEU A 603 -24.45 -80.02 2.10
N SER A 604 -25.30 -80.04 1.07
CA SER A 604 -25.26 -79.11 -0.06
C SER A 604 -25.39 -77.62 0.32
N GLY A 605 -26.00 -77.33 1.46
CA GLY A 605 -26.14 -75.97 1.99
C GLY A 605 -24.97 -75.47 2.84
N LEU A 606 -23.92 -76.28 3.04
CA LEU A 606 -22.77 -75.96 3.88
C LEU A 606 -21.50 -75.73 3.03
N GLU A 607 -20.79 -74.65 3.31
CA GLU A 607 -19.50 -74.35 2.68
C GLU A 607 -18.36 -74.96 3.50
N PHE A 608 -17.68 -75.96 2.92
CA PHE A 608 -16.52 -76.61 3.53
C PHE A 608 -15.21 -76.10 2.93
N LYS A 609 -14.15 -76.10 3.75
CA LYS A 609 -12.79 -75.95 3.24
C LYS A 609 -12.35 -77.28 2.63
N GLY A 610 -12.30 -77.34 1.29
CA GLY A 610 -11.91 -78.53 0.53
C GLY A 610 -13.09 -79.43 0.13
N PRO A 611 -12.84 -80.53 -0.61
CA PRO A 611 -13.87 -81.31 -1.31
C PRO A 611 -14.61 -82.30 -0.40
N VAL A 612 -15.03 -81.88 0.80
CA VAL A 612 -15.65 -82.76 1.83
C VAL A 612 -16.87 -83.50 1.29
N VAL A 613 -17.75 -82.81 0.56
CA VAL A 613 -18.99 -83.39 0.02
C VAL A 613 -18.69 -84.42 -1.05
N ASP A 614 -17.72 -84.16 -1.92
CA ASP A 614 -17.28 -85.09 -2.95
C ASP A 614 -16.68 -86.35 -2.32
N ILE A 615 -15.87 -86.18 -1.27
CA ILE A 615 -15.27 -87.30 -0.54
C ILE A 615 -16.35 -88.25 0.02
N ILE A 616 -17.39 -87.69 0.64
CA ILE A 616 -18.51 -88.47 1.19
C ILE A 616 -19.30 -89.17 0.07
N SER A 617 -19.55 -88.46 -1.03
CA SER A 617 -20.33 -88.99 -2.17
C SER A 617 -19.69 -90.21 -2.80
N GLN A 618 -18.36 -90.25 -2.82
CA GLN A 618 -17.59 -91.28 -3.49
C GLN A 618 -17.17 -92.44 -2.57
N LYS A 619 -17.47 -92.38 -1.26
CA LYS A 619 -17.00 -93.39 -0.29
C LYS A 619 -17.48 -94.83 -0.57
N ASN A 620 -18.58 -94.97 -1.32
CA ASN A 620 -19.17 -96.25 -1.69
C ASN A 620 -18.92 -96.61 -3.17
N GLU A 621 -18.12 -95.80 -3.88
CA GLU A 621 -17.66 -96.11 -5.22
C GLU A 621 -16.64 -97.25 -5.18
N ARG A 622 -16.54 -98.00 -6.27
CA ARG A 622 -15.67 -99.16 -6.39
C ARG A 622 -14.74 -98.95 -7.57
N LEU A 623 -13.49 -99.43 -7.47
CA LEU A 623 -12.53 -99.27 -8.56
C LEU A 623 -12.98 -99.89 -9.88
N ASP A 624 -13.83 -100.93 -9.81
CA ASP A 624 -14.44 -101.62 -10.95
C ASP A 624 -15.69 -100.92 -11.55
N GLY A 625 -16.11 -99.77 -11.01
CA GLY A 625 -17.29 -99.02 -11.47
C GLY A 625 -18.63 -99.60 -11.02
N GLN A 626 -18.66 -100.69 -10.24
CA GLN A 626 -19.91 -101.29 -9.73
C GLN A 626 -20.40 -100.64 -8.44
N GLY A 627 -19.78 -99.52 -8.05
CA GLY A 627 -20.12 -98.74 -6.87
C GLY A 627 -21.37 -97.87 -7.05
N TYR A 628 -21.63 -97.02 -6.07
CA TYR A 628 -22.74 -96.06 -6.10
C TYR A 628 -22.34 -94.77 -5.37
N PRO A 629 -22.94 -93.61 -5.70
CA PRO A 629 -24.14 -93.42 -6.53
C PRO A 629 -23.90 -93.21 -8.04
N VAL A 630 -22.69 -92.89 -8.48
CA VAL A 630 -22.37 -92.52 -9.87
C VAL A 630 -21.75 -93.67 -10.66
N GLY A 631 -21.00 -94.56 -10.00
CA GLY A 631 -20.28 -95.65 -10.65
C GLY A 631 -18.91 -95.23 -11.19
N LEU A 632 -18.19 -94.39 -10.42
CA LEU A 632 -16.85 -93.90 -10.78
C LEU A 632 -15.83 -95.04 -10.85
N VAL A 633 -14.83 -94.92 -11.72
CA VAL A 633 -13.83 -95.98 -11.96
C VAL A 633 -12.43 -95.50 -11.60
N GLY A 634 -11.65 -96.36 -10.93
CA GLY A 634 -10.20 -96.18 -10.75
C GLY A 634 -9.78 -94.81 -10.20
N ASP A 635 -9.20 -93.98 -11.06
CA ASP A 635 -8.61 -92.67 -10.72
C ASP A 635 -9.63 -91.50 -10.70
N GLU A 636 -10.88 -91.74 -11.10
CA GLU A 636 -11.96 -90.76 -10.97
C GLU A 636 -12.40 -90.56 -9.50
N ILE A 637 -12.06 -91.52 -8.64
CA ILE A 637 -12.34 -91.49 -7.20
C ILE A 637 -11.19 -90.77 -6.49
N LEU A 638 -11.51 -89.73 -5.72
CA LEU A 638 -10.54 -88.98 -4.92
C LEU A 638 -9.78 -89.91 -3.98
N LEU A 639 -8.50 -89.62 -3.74
CA LEU A 639 -7.67 -90.43 -2.86
C LEU A 639 -8.24 -90.46 -1.43
N GLU A 640 -8.73 -89.32 -0.95
CA GLU A 640 -9.41 -89.17 0.32
C GLU A 640 -10.67 -90.07 0.41
N SER A 641 -11.42 -90.22 -0.69
CA SER A 641 -12.58 -91.13 -0.77
C SER A 641 -12.17 -92.60 -0.72
N LYS A 642 -11.08 -92.96 -1.43
CA LYS A 642 -10.50 -94.32 -1.38
C LYS A 642 -10.06 -94.66 0.04
N ILE A 643 -9.46 -93.70 0.74
CA ILE A 643 -9.08 -93.83 2.16
C ILE A 643 -10.32 -93.99 3.04
N LEU A 644 -11.34 -93.15 2.86
CA LEU A 644 -12.57 -93.20 3.64
C LEU A 644 -13.33 -94.52 3.41
N ALA A 645 -13.36 -95.05 2.19
CA ALA A 645 -13.99 -96.33 1.85
C ALA A 645 -13.37 -97.48 2.65
N VAL A 646 -12.04 -97.58 2.65
CA VAL A 646 -11.29 -98.60 3.40
C VAL A 646 -11.47 -98.41 4.90
N ALA A 647 -11.35 -97.18 5.41
CA ALA A 647 -11.53 -96.88 6.83
C ALA A 647 -12.93 -97.28 7.32
N ASN A 648 -13.98 -96.87 6.60
CA ASN A 648 -15.36 -97.18 6.94
C ASN A 648 -15.64 -98.68 6.88
N ALA A 649 -15.11 -99.38 5.87
CA ALA A 649 -15.25 -100.84 5.75
C ALA A 649 -14.51 -101.59 6.87
N PHE A 650 -13.30 -101.16 7.22
CA PHE A 650 -12.52 -101.72 8.31
C PHE A 650 -13.27 -101.59 9.65
N VAL A 651 -13.67 -100.36 10.02
CA VAL A 651 -14.41 -100.13 11.28
C VAL A 651 -15.73 -100.91 11.28
N ALA A 652 -16.44 -100.96 10.15
CA ALA A 652 -17.66 -101.74 10.00
C ALA A 652 -17.47 -103.24 10.23
N MET A 653 -16.34 -103.81 9.80
CA MET A 653 -16.07 -105.25 9.90
C MET A 653 -15.57 -105.67 11.29
N VAL A 654 -14.73 -104.83 11.92
CA VAL A 654 -14.17 -105.07 13.26
C VAL A 654 -15.18 -104.76 14.38
N SER A 655 -16.12 -103.84 14.15
CA SER A 655 -17.16 -103.52 15.14
C SER A 655 -18.26 -104.59 15.17
N SER A 656 -18.74 -104.91 16.38
CA SER A 656 -19.89 -105.79 16.61
C SER A 656 -21.19 -105.17 16.09
N ARG A 657 -22.05 -105.99 15.50
CA ARG A 657 -23.39 -105.61 14.97
C ARG A 657 -24.46 -106.56 15.52
N ALA A 658 -25.74 -106.20 15.44
CA ALA A 658 -26.81 -107.01 16.06
C ALA A 658 -26.88 -108.46 15.58
N TYR A 659 -26.44 -108.72 14.35
CA TYR A 659 -26.50 -110.02 13.69
C TYR A 659 -25.14 -110.73 13.62
N ARG A 660 -24.04 -110.10 14.06
CA ARG A 660 -22.70 -110.71 14.07
C ARG A 660 -21.75 -110.04 15.05
N GLU A 661 -20.90 -110.83 15.69
CA GLU A 661 -19.75 -110.28 16.42
C GLU A 661 -18.76 -109.60 15.45
N GLY A 662 -17.98 -108.66 16.00
CA GLY A 662 -16.86 -108.06 15.30
C GLY A 662 -15.84 -109.12 14.88
N ARG A 663 -15.31 -109.01 13.65
CA ARG A 663 -14.27 -109.94 13.17
C ARG A 663 -12.91 -109.53 13.75
N GLU A 664 -12.03 -110.52 13.89
CA GLU A 664 -10.64 -110.26 14.29
C GLU A 664 -9.94 -109.39 13.24
N VAL A 665 -9.10 -108.46 13.70
CA VAL A 665 -8.46 -107.46 12.83
C VAL A 665 -7.70 -108.10 11.66
N ASN A 666 -6.97 -109.19 11.92
CA ASN A 666 -6.21 -109.90 10.89
C ASN A 666 -7.13 -110.50 9.82
N GLU A 667 -8.26 -111.07 10.22
CA GLU A 667 -9.28 -111.61 9.30
C GLU A 667 -9.87 -110.49 8.43
N VAL A 668 -10.14 -109.32 9.01
CA VAL A 668 -10.66 -108.16 8.28
C VAL A 668 -9.64 -107.65 7.26
N VAL A 669 -8.36 -107.59 7.63
CA VAL A 669 -7.30 -107.19 6.71
C VAL A 669 -7.16 -108.17 5.56
N ASP A 670 -7.23 -109.49 5.82
CA ASP A 670 -7.23 -110.52 4.77
C ASP A 670 -8.43 -110.38 3.82
N LEU A 671 -9.62 -110.09 4.35
CA LEU A 671 -10.82 -109.82 3.55
C LEU A 671 -10.67 -108.57 2.66
N LEU A 672 -10.09 -107.50 3.19
CA LEU A 672 -9.81 -106.28 2.43
C LEU A 672 -8.75 -106.53 1.34
N LEU A 673 -7.70 -107.30 1.65
CA LEU A 673 -6.67 -107.72 0.69
C LEU A 673 -7.25 -108.53 -0.47
N GLY A 674 -8.21 -109.42 -0.18
CA GLY A 674 -8.92 -110.20 -1.19
C GLY A 674 -9.79 -109.38 -2.15
N GLN A 675 -10.06 -108.11 -1.84
CA GLN A 675 -10.87 -107.18 -2.65
C GLN A 675 -10.04 -106.04 -3.26
N VAL A 676 -8.70 -106.10 -3.15
CA VAL A 676 -7.78 -105.11 -3.75
C VAL A 676 -7.87 -105.13 -5.27
N GLY A 677 -7.92 -103.93 -5.87
CA GLY A 677 -7.97 -103.75 -7.32
C GLY A 677 -9.35 -103.95 -7.94
N ILE A 678 -10.33 -104.39 -7.14
CA ILE A 678 -11.74 -104.53 -7.53
C ILE A 678 -12.58 -103.51 -6.76
N GLN A 679 -12.58 -103.58 -5.43
CA GLN A 679 -13.33 -102.67 -4.57
C GLN A 679 -12.44 -101.61 -3.90
N TYR A 680 -11.23 -101.99 -3.45
CA TYR A 680 -10.37 -101.11 -2.67
C TYR A 680 -9.01 -100.85 -3.35
N ASP A 681 -8.46 -99.65 -3.14
CA ASP A 681 -7.15 -99.25 -3.67
C ASP A 681 -6.01 -99.96 -2.96
N ARG A 682 -5.09 -100.53 -3.76
CA ARG A 682 -3.95 -101.30 -3.27
C ARG A 682 -3.07 -100.51 -2.31
N HIS A 683 -2.89 -99.21 -2.54
CA HIS A 683 -1.98 -98.38 -1.74
C HIS A 683 -2.61 -98.08 -0.38
N VAL A 684 -3.93 -97.88 -0.34
CA VAL A 684 -4.68 -97.63 0.90
C VAL A 684 -4.73 -98.89 1.76
N VAL A 685 -5.01 -100.06 1.17
CA VAL A 685 -5.02 -101.34 1.92
C VAL A 685 -3.61 -101.70 2.39
N ALA A 686 -2.56 -101.44 1.60
CA ALA A 686 -1.18 -101.61 2.04
C ALA A 686 -0.81 -100.69 3.20
N ALA A 687 -1.27 -99.44 3.19
CA ALA A 687 -1.11 -98.52 4.31
C ALA A 687 -1.84 -99.02 5.57
N LEU A 688 -3.05 -99.57 5.43
CA LEU A 688 -3.78 -100.18 6.55
C LEU A 688 -3.01 -101.38 7.12
N PHE A 689 -2.54 -102.29 6.27
CA PHE A 689 -1.73 -103.44 6.67
C PHE A 689 -0.47 -102.98 7.43
N HIS A 690 0.24 -101.98 6.90
CA HIS A 690 1.43 -101.43 7.55
C HIS A 690 1.13 -100.83 8.93
N ILE A 691 0.02 -100.09 9.07
CA ILE A 691 -0.41 -99.52 10.35
C ILE A 691 -0.72 -100.63 11.36
N VAL A 692 -1.44 -101.67 10.95
CA VAL A 692 -1.86 -102.79 11.80
C VAL A 692 -0.66 -103.62 12.28
N GLU A 693 0.33 -103.86 11.43
CA GLU A 693 1.51 -104.68 11.76
C GLU A 693 2.60 -103.92 12.57
N ASN A 694 2.84 -102.63 12.28
CA ASN A 694 4.07 -101.95 12.73
C ASN A 694 3.89 -100.83 13.77
N LYS A 695 2.70 -100.27 14.02
CA LYS A 695 2.54 -99.09 14.90
C LYS A 695 1.99 -99.45 16.28
N ALA A 696 2.82 -99.41 17.34
CA ALA A 696 2.53 -99.77 18.75
C ALA A 696 1.34 -99.09 19.49
N HIS A 697 0.56 -98.20 18.87
CA HIS A 697 -0.59 -97.49 19.47
C HIS A 697 -1.99 -98.13 19.22
N TRP A 698 -2.02 -99.41 18.85
CA TRP A 698 -3.15 -100.15 18.26
C TRP A 698 -3.96 -101.01 19.25
N GLN A 699 -3.58 -101.06 20.53
CA GLN A 699 -4.30 -101.84 21.55
C GLN A 699 -5.75 -101.34 21.75
N SER A 700 -6.01 -100.03 21.58
CA SER A 700 -7.34 -99.43 21.74
C SER A 700 -8.35 -99.85 20.66
N TRP A 701 -7.88 -100.27 19.47
CA TRP A 701 -8.75 -100.74 18.40
C TRP A 701 -9.02 -102.25 18.45
N ARG A 702 -8.18 -103.04 19.14
CA ARG A 702 -8.46 -104.45 19.42
C ARG A 702 -9.64 -104.64 20.37
N ASP A 703 -9.87 -103.69 21.27
CA ASP A 703 -11.02 -103.68 22.17
C ASP A 703 -12.33 -103.22 21.50
N ILE A 704 -12.30 -102.82 20.21
CA ILE A 704 -13.51 -102.46 19.43
C ILE A 704 -14.46 -103.64 19.26
N SER A 705 -13.97 -104.88 19.30
CA SER A 705 -14.81 -106.08 19.25
C SER A 705 -15.52 -106.39 20.57
N LYS A 706 -15.10 -105.78 21.69
CA LYS A 706 -15.51 -106.15 23.07
C LYS A 706 -16.34 -105.12 23.84
N ALA A 707 -16.61 -103.93 23.27
CA ALA A 707 -17.34 -102.85 23.95
C ALA A 707 -18.68 -102.54 23.29
#